data_AF-A0A945EE90-F1
#
_entry.id   AF-A0A945EE90-F1
#
_cell.length_a   1.000
_cell.length_b   1.000
_cell.length_c   1.000
_cell.angle_alpha   90.00
_cell.angle_beta   90.00
_cell.angle_gamma   90.00
#
_symmetry.space_group_name_H-M   'P 1'
#
loop_
_entity.id
_entity.type
_entity.pdbx_description
1 polymer ?
#
loop_
_entity_poly.entity_id
_entity_poly.type
_entity_poly.pdbx_seq_one_letter_code
_entity_poly.pdbx_strand_id
1 'polypeptide(L)'
;MEKEKRKPRGYWQDINNVIKHVLPVCKELGRLPTEKELDARGEKSLFTYMTRFHDLTEISEITGYKMNQKPYGYWSEQTVDREYEELLKQHNKHHPFTGRELIKLGRCDLNNAIRKYFGTINNFNKLLSHKGIIEIKDTKKEFYDNHPKLVEEWAKSNEEIIYDCEPYAKNKTYYWECNKGHRWESHIYSRLKKGRVMSCPYCSGRKIPKFESLGKLTPKYIKFWHKTKNKLSIYEVRPTYALPTWWICKIGHSFRRSPANVTKLNKFDCCICDSIKYSCIKLMIEWDWEKNSEDPSKISPGSGKRVFWKCKEGHSWDTTVAQRVSQETGCPYCAGQKATPTNCLEFNRPDLAIEWDFEKNKILKPTEVTAGADKIVWWLCKKKHSYRANIYNRNNGKGCPYYSGHKVGYGNSLADSFPVVSEEFHFIKNKKITPETILGTSNKKIWWVCKTNKIHEWSTTVSSRTRQKTGCPFCSNTKVSDENNFAINNKEKLKYFDFNKNKGTSPYDYVSGSGKVVWWKCENNHSWKAPFVRIYNGSGCKKCSVQTSFPEIRLFCEIASIFKNTKWRYNIEMVEINVFIEDYNIALEYDGWFYHEKKLNNDLQKNKYLEEKGIRIFRIRQSPLNQITNDDVIAKIMQKDLDKKFINQILGKIFQQVSKKHQENIKKYIKQGFYSDEKEFNRITSFLPKPIPERSLAEKNPELSKQWNKKKNDPLTPKMFEPHSGKKVWWICKKKHEWESTIDKRSNGRNCPFCANKKVCYDNNLLALSPKISEEWDIALNGEKTPKNTLNGSGYKAWWQCTNGHYFKKRVADRTGTKKGNCPHCLGRGLNRKYNPPDIEKIKRLLIK
;
A
#
# COMPACT_ATOMS: atom_id res chain seq x y z
N MET A 1 98.52 3.98 -50.00
CA MET A 1 99.89 3.90 -50.56
C MET A 1 100.71 5.04 -49.98
N GLU A 2 101.96 4.70 -49.66
CA GLU A 2 103.03 5.46 -48.99
C GLU A 2 102.88 6.99 -48.84
N LYS A 3 103.19 7.50 -47.64
CA LYS A 3 103.56 8.91 -47.44
C LYS A 3 104.75 9.22 -48.36
N GLU A 4 104.52 9.94 -49.45
CA GLU A 4 105.59 10.39 -50.34
C GLU A 4 106.66 11.14 -49.55
N LYS A 5 107.90 10.67 -49.66
CA LYS A 5 109.09 11.32 -49.10
C LYS A 5 109.18 12.76 -49.63
N ARG A 6 109.39 13.74 -48.73
CA ARG A 6 109.62 15.16 -49.11
C ARG A 6 110.68 15.25 -50.22
N LYS A 7 110.34 15.90 -51.35
CA LYS A 7 111.27 16.15 -52.45
C LYS A 7 112.42 17.06 -51.99
N PRO A 8 113.66 16.84 -52.48
CA PRO A 8 114.82 17.61 -52.07
C PRO A 8 114.68 19.11 -52.39
N ARG A 9 115.38 19.94 -51.61
CA ARG A 9 115.38 21.39 -51.75
C ARG A 9 115.91 21.77 -53.16
N GLY A 10 115.14 22.54 -53.92
CA GLY A 10 115.47 22.96 -55.30
C GLY A 10 114.70 22.24 -56.41
N TYR A 11 114.02 21.13 -56.13
CA TYR A 11 113.32 20.31 -57.15
C TYR A 11 112.37 21.10 -58.07
N TRP A 12 111.63 22.08 -57.54
CA TRP A 12 110.61 22.85 -58.28
C TRP A 12 111.13 24.06 -59.05
N GLN A 13 112.42 24.39 -58.92
CA GLN A 13 113.05 25.46 -59.71
C GLN A 13 113.37 25.02 -61.15
N ASP A 14 113.38 23.72 -61.43
CA ASP A 14 113.51 23.17 -62.78
C ASP A 14 112.13 23.09 -63.44
N ILE A 15 111.94 23.82 -64.54
CA ILE A 15 110.67 23.89 -65.28
C ILE A 15 110.22 22.52 -65.78
N ASN A 16 111.14 21.61 -66.12
CA ASN A 16 110.80 20.27 -66.59
C ASN A 16 110.12 19.45 -65.49
N ASN A 17 110.50 19.68 -64.22
CA ASN A 17 109.82 19.07 -63.09
C ASN A 17 108.41 19.64 -62.94
N VAL A 18 108.21 20.95 -63.08
CA VAL A 18 106.86 21.55 -63.03
C VAL A 18 105.98 21.03 -64.16
N ILE A 19 106.51 20.96 -65.38
CA ILE A 19 105.80 20.44 -66.56
C ILE A 19 105.42 18.98 -66.36
N LYS A 20 106.31 18.15 -65.83
CA LYS A 20 106.04 16.73 -65.53
C LYS A 20 104.81 16.55 -64.64
N HIS A 21 104.58 17.46 -63.69
CA HIS A 21 103.43 17.39 -62.76
C HIS A 21 102.18 18.08 -63.32
N VAL A 22 102.30 19.18 -64.09
CA VAL A 22 101.11 19.88 -64.62
C VAL A 22 100.55 19.27 -65.91
N LEU A 23 101.39 18.64 -66.75
CA LEU A 23 100.98 18.13 -68.06
C LEU A 23 99.85 17.08 -68.00
N PRO A 24 99.81 16.13 -67.03
CA PRO A 24 98.66 15.23 -66.86
C PRO A 24 97.36 15.98 -66.59
N VAL A 25 97.42 17.05 -65.77
CA VAL A 25 96.26 17.88 -65.44
C VAL A 25 95.80 18.66 -66.68
N CYS A 26 96.73 19.19 -67.47
CA CYS A 26 96.39 19.89 -68.72
C CYS A 26 95.72 18.97 -69.74
N LYS A 27 96.20 17.72 -69.88
CA LYS A 27 95.59 16.72 -70.78
C LYS A 27 94.15 16.41 -70.40
N GLU A 28 93.86 16.35 -69.10
CA GLU A 28 92.50 16.10 -68.60
C GLU A 28 91.57 17.30 -68.84
N LEU A 29 92.06 18.52 -68.61
CA LEU A 29 91.23 19.72 -68.70
C LEU A 29 91.11 20.29 -70.12
N GLY A 30 91.99 19.89 -71.05
CA GLY A 30 92.08 20.48 -72.39
C GLY A 30 92.56 21.95 -72.39
N ARG A 31 93.05 22.44 -71.25
CA ARG A 31 93.55 23.80 -71.02
C ARG A 31 94.47 23.84 -69.81
N LEU A 32 95.17 24.95 -69.59
CA LEU A 32 95.93 25.14 -68.35
C LEU A 32 94.99 25.16 -67.13
N PRO A 33 95.37 24.47 -66.02
CA PRO A 33 94.56 24.45 -64.81
C PRO A 33 94.60 25.79 -64.06
N THR A 34 93.51 26.08 -63.37
CA THR A 34 93.42 27.21 -62.42
C THR A 34 93.89 26.81 -61.02
N GLU A 35 94.22 27.79 -60.16
CA GLU A 35 94.61 27.55 -58.77
C GLU A 35 93.62 26.66 -58.02
N LYS A 36 92.32 26.94 -58.16
CA LYS A 36 91.26 26.16 -57.49
C LYS A 36 91.18 24.72 -57.98
N GLU A 37 91.48 24.47 -59.25
CA GLU A 37 91.45 23.12 -59.83
C GLU A 37 92.62 22.29 -59.34
N LEU A 38 93.79 22.90 -59.12
CA LEU A 38 94.93 22.24 -58.48
C LEU A 38 94.73 22.08 -56.98
N ASP A 39 94.13 23.06 -56.29
CA ASP A 39 93.79 22.97 -54.86
C ASP A 39 92.79 21.83 -54.60
N ALA A 40 91.76 21.68 -55.46
CA ALA A 40 90.80 20.59 -55.38
C ALA A 40 91.43 19.20 -55.57
N ARG A 41 92.58 19.11 -56.24
CA ARG A 41 93.37 17.88 -56.41
C ARG A 41 94.35 17.63 -55.27
N GLY A 42 94.41 18.52 -54.27
CA GLY A 42 95.42 18.50 -53.22
C GLY A 42 96.80 18.98 -53.67
N GLU A 43 96.91 19.52 -54.89
CA GLU A 43 98.16 19.98 -55.51
C GLU A 43 98.28 21.51 -55.53
N LYS A 44 97.68 22.20 -54.55
CA LYS A 44 97.73 23.68 -54.44
C LYS A 44 99.17 24.24 -54.55
N SER A 45 100.11 23.52 -53.95
CA SER A 45 101.52 23.89 -53.97
C SER A 45 102.10 23.93 -55.39
N LEU A 46 101.62 23.09 -56.32
CA LEU A 46 102.04 23.10 -57.72
C LEU A 46 101.70 24.41 -58.40
N PHE A 47 100.51 24.98 -58.18
CA PHE A 47 100.14 26.29 -58.75
C PHE A 47 101.05 27.41 -58.22
N THR A 48 101.42 27.33 -56.93
CA THR A 48 102.37 28.28 -56.34
C THR A 48 103.74 28.13 -57.00
N TYR A 49 104.21 26.91 -57.30
CA TYR A 49 105.49 26.71 -57.98
C TYR A 49 105.46 27.18 -59.45
N MET A 50 104.35 26.96 -60.16
CA MET A 50 104.15 27.45 -61.54
C MET A 50 104.23 28.98 -61.63
N THR A 51 103.72 29.69 -60.64
CA THR A 51 103.64 31.17 -60.66
C THR A 51 104.79 31.86 -59.92
N ARG A 52 105.44 31.18 -58.98
CA ARG A 52 106.55 31.75 -58.19
C ARG A 52 107.92 31.55 -58.86
N PHE A 53 108.11 30.47 -59.59
CA PHE A 53 109.41 30.14 -60.19
C PHE A 53 109.43 30.25 -61.73
N HIS A 54 108.27 30.35 -62.41
CA HIS A 54 108.13 30.32 -63.88
C HIS A 54 107.02 31.26 -64.40
N ASP A 55 106.98 31.53 -65.72
CA ASP A 55 105.91 32.31 -66.39
C ASP A 55 104.80 31.38 -66.93
N LEU A 56 103.53 31.72 -66.69
CA LEU A 56 102.39 30.94 -67.17
C LEU A 56 102.27 30.93 -68.71
N THR A 57 102.77 31.97 -69.37
CA THR A 57 102.82 32.07 -70.83
C THR A 57 103.85 31.11 -71.41
N GLU A 58 105.03 31.02 -70.79
CA GLU A 58 106.07 30.04 -71.12
C GLU A 58 105.58 28.60 -70.92
N ILE A 59 104.87 28.33 -69.81
CA ILE A 59 104.23 27.03 -69.59
C ILE A 59 103.13 26.76 -70.64
N SER A 60 102.36 27.78 -71.05
CA SER A 60 101.35 27.66 -72.12
C SER A 60 101.96 27.31 -73.47
N GLU A 61 103.13 27.86 -73.78
CA GLU A 61 103.85 27.61 -75.04
C GLU A 61 104.47 26.21 -75.05
N ILE A 62 105.11 25.78 -73.96
CA ILE A 62 105.73 24.44 -73.89
C ILE A 62 104.67 23.33 -73.85
N THR A 63 103.51 23.57 -73.23
CA THR A 63 102.44 22.55 -73.11
C THR A 63 101.41 22.60 -74.24
N GLY A 64 101.27 23.73 -74.95
CA GLY A 64 100.30 23.95 -76.03
C GLY A 64 98.85 24.26 -75.59
N TYR A 65 98.59 24.45 -74.29
CA TYR A 65 97.23 24.61 -73.73
C TYR A 65 96.90 26.07 -73.34
N LYS A 66 95.77 26.63 -73.80
CA LYS A 66 95.37 28.05 -73.59
C LYS A 66 94.74 28.36 -72.21
N MET A 67 94.75 29.64 -71.80
CA MET A 67 94.07 30.15 -70.59
C MET A 67 92.58 30.48 -70.80
N ASN A 68 91.74 30.29 -69.76
CA ASN A 68 90.28 30.48 -69.82
C ASN A 68 89.78 31.89 -69.40
N GLN A 69 90.62 32.71 -68.77
CA GLN A 69 90.30 34.09 -68.40
C GLN A 69 91.42 35.01 -68.88
N LYS A 70 91.06 36.16 -69.46
CA LYS A 70 92.04 37.15 -69.91
C LYS A 70 92.83 37.67 -68.70
N PRO A 71 94.17 37.78 -68.81
CA PRO A 71 95.00 38.17 -67.69
C PRO A 71 94.67 39.59 -67.22
N TYR A 72 95.08 39.87 -65.99
CA TYR A 72 94.96 41.19 -65.39
C TYR A 72 95.66 42.23 -66.30
N GLY A 73 94.92 43.26 -66.75
CA GLY A 73 95.42 44.33 -67.62
C GLY A 73 94.87 44.38 -69.05
N TYR A 74 94.12 43.36 -69.52
CA TYR A 74 93.62 43.31 -70.92
C TYR A 74 92.54 44.36 -71.27
N TRP A 75 91.64 44.70 -70.34
CA TRP A 75 90.46 45.53 -70.64
C TRP A 75 90.73 47.04 -70.55
N SER A 76 90.44 47.77 -71.62
CA SER A 76 90.33 49.23 -71.75
C SER A 76 89.06 49.64 -72.54
N GLU A 77 88.68 50.93 -72.52
CA GLU A 77 87.56 51.46 -73.33
C GLU A 77 87.64 51.03 -74.81
N GLN A 78 88.83 51.12 -75.42
CA GLN A 78 89.05 50.74 -76.82
C GLN A 78 88.86 49.24 -77.06
N THR A 79 89.32 48.40 -76.14
CA THR A 79 89.13 46.95 -76.27
C THR A 79 87.69 46.52 -76.05
N VAL A 80 86.92 47.24 -75.23
CA VAL A 80 85.49 46.97 -75.02
C VAL A 80 84.68 47.34 -76.26
N ASP A 81 84.93 48.49 -76.85
CA ASP A 81 84.29 48.92 -78.10
C ASP A 81 84.56 47.88 -79.21
N ARG A 82 85.83 47.50 -79.42
CA ARG A 82 86.22 46.50 -80.44
C ARG A 82 85.54 45.15 -80.21
N GLU A 83 85.59 44.63 -78.99
CA GLU A 83 85.00 43.32 -78.65
C GLU A 83 83.47 43.33 -78.78
N TYR A 84 82.82 44.46 -78.49
CA TYR A 84 81.37 44.58 -78.63
C TYR A 84 80.93 44.71 -80.09
N GLU A 85 81.68 45.46 -80.91
CA GLU A 85 81.43 45.56 -82.35
C GLU A 85 81.68 44.23 -83.07
N GLU A 86 82.75 43.51 -82.73
CA GLU A 86 82.98 42.16 -83.23
C GLU A 86 81.84 41.21 -82.86
N LEU A 87 81.30 41.33 -81.64
CA LEU A 87 80.18 40.53 -81.20
C LEU A 87 78.88 40.88 -81.95
N LEU A 88 78.63 42.17 -82.24
CA LEU A 88 77.51 42.60 -83.09
C LEU A 88 77.63 42.04 -84.50
N LYS A 89 78.84 42.03 -85.09
CA LYS A 89 79.12 41.46 -86.40
C LYS A 89 78.95 39.93 -86.41
N GLN A 90 79.48 39.22 -85.41
CA GLN A 90 79.34 37.76 -85.30
C GLN A 90 77.86 37.31 -85.24
N HIS A 91 76.98 38.14 -84.70
CA HIS A 91 75.57 37.81 -84.50
C HIS A 91 74.60 38.58 -85.42
N ASN A 92 75.12 39.34 -86.40
CA ASN A 92 74.34 40.09 -87.39
C ASN A 92 73.23 40.96 -86.77
N LYS A 93 73.55 41.75 -85.74
CA LYS A 93 72.58 42.53 -84.95
C LYS A 93 72.74 44.04 -85.17
N HIS A 94 71.64 44.75 -85.45
CA HIS A 94 71.58 46.21 -85.61
C HIS A 94 70.91 46.95 -84.43
N HIS A 95 70.56 46.22 -83.37
CA HIS A 95 69.96 46.75 -82.15
C HIS A 95 70.73 46.22 -80.93
N PRO A 96 70.76 46.96 -79.80
CA PRO A 96 71.69 46.66 -78.71
C PRO A 96 71.47 45.29 -78.08
N PHE A 97 72.55 44.68 -77.59
CA PHE A 97 72.42 43.55 -76.67
C PHE A 97 71.97 44.04 -75.29
N THR A 98 71.03 43.31 -74.71
CA THR A 98 70.72 43.44 -73.28
C THR A 98 71.79 42.74 -72.44
N GLY A 99 71.99 43.18 -71.19
CA GLY A 99 72.98 42.55 -70.31
C GLY A 99 72.73 41.05 -70.07
N ARG A 100 71.47 40.58 -70.19
CA ARG A 100 71.13 39.15 -70.12
C ARG A 100 71.59 38.37 -71.35
N GLU A 101 71.57 38.98 -72.52
CA GLU A 101 72.02 38.32 -73.76
C GLU A 101 73.54 38.13 -73.74
N LEU A 102 74.32 39.12 -73.28
CA LEU A 102 75.77 38.98 -73.11
C LEU A 102 76.13 37.86 -72.14
N ILE A 103 75.40 37.75 -71.03
CA ILE A 103 75.58 36.66 -70.05
C ILE A 103 75.27 35.29 -70.69
N LYS A 104 74.20 35.19 -71.49
CA LYS A 104 73.85 33.95 -72.21
C LYS A 104 74.90 33.54 -73.24
N LEU A 105 75.56 34.52 -73.87
CA LEU A 105 76.66 34.29 -74.81
C LEU A 105 77.99 33.97 -74.10
N GLY A 106 78.00 33.81 -72.77
CA GLY A 106 79.22 33.56 -71.99
C GLY A 106 80.12 34.79 -71.84
N ARG A 107 79.71 35.96 -72.35
CA ARG A 107 80.46 37.22 -72.34
C ARG A 107 80.21 38.04 -71.07
N CYS A 108 80.26 37.39 -69.91
CA CYS A 108 80.15 38.04 -68.61
C CYS A 108 81.31 39.01 -68.35
N ASP A 109 82.48 38.68 -68.88
CA ASP A 109 83.69 39.50 -68.92
C ASP A 109 83.42 40.85 -69.61
N LEU A 110 82.85 40.83 -70.82
CA LEU A 110 82.53 42.02 -71.60
C LEU A 110 81.42 42.85 -70.93
N ASN A 111 80.37 42.20 -70.40
CA ASN A 111 79.32 42.90 -69.68
C ASN A 111 79.85 43.64 -68.43
N ASN A 112 80.81 43.04 -67.71
CA ASN A 112 81.46 43.69 -66.58
C ASN A 112 82.39 44.82 -67.02
N ALA A 113 83.11 44.65 -68.14
CA ALA A 113 83.94 45.70 -68.72
C ALA A 113 83.10 46.92 -69.17
N ILE A 114 81.96 46.70 -69.82
CA ILE A 114 81.00 47.78 -70.17
C ILE A 114 80.57 48.55 -68.93
N ARG A 115 80.25 47.84 -67.83
CA ARG A 115 79.84 48.50 -66.58
C ARG A 115 80.98 49.28 -65.93
N LYS A 116 82.21 48.77 -66.01
CA LYS A 116 83.40 49.43 -65.44
C LYS A 116 83.73 50.72 -66.18
N TYR A 117 83.71 50.71 -67.52
CA TYR A 117 84.17 51.84 -68.33
C TYR A 117 83.05 52.78 -68.78
N PHE A 118 81.81 52.29 -68.94
CA PHE A 118 80.67 53.07 -69.46
C PHE A 118 79.47 53.14 -68.49
N GLY A 119 79.61 52.58 -67.29
CA GLY A 119 78.61 52.62 -66.21
C GLY A 119 77.42 51.67 -66.44
N THR A 120 76.44 52.09 -67.26
CA THR A 120 75.27 51.25 -67.56
C THR A 120 75.24 50.88 -69.04
N ILE A 121 74.70 49.69 -69.34
CA ILE A 121 74.54 49.26 -70.73
C ILE A 121 73.65 50.22 -71.53
N ASN A 122 72.70 50.91 -70.89
CA ASN A 122 71.88 51.93 -71.55
C ASN A 122 72.69 53.19 -71.92
N ASN A 123 73.63 53.61 -71.08
CA ASN A 123 74.53 54.72 -71.41
C ASN A 123 75.48 54.33 -72.55
N PHE A 124 76.01 53.11 -72.51
CA PHE A 124 76.80 52.54 -73.59
C PHE A 124 75.99 52.46 -74.90
N ASN A 125 74.74 52.01 -74.84
CA ASN A 125 73.85 51.95 -76.00
C ASN A 125 73.51 53.36 -76.54
N LYS A 126 73.30 54.36 -75.68
CA LYS A 126 73.14 55.75 -76.14
C LYS A 126 74.39 56.25 -76.88
N LEU A 127 75.58 55.93 -76.37
CA LEU A 127 76.85 56.26 -77.01
C LEU A 127 77.01 55.54 -78.37
N LEU A 128 76.66 54.25 -78.45
CA LEU A 128 76.63 53.49 -79.70
C LEU A 128 75.59 54.04 -80.69
N SER A 129 74.42 54.47 -80.21
CA SER A 129 73.40 55.09 -81.05
C SER A 129 73.86 56.44 -81.60
N HIS A 130 74.52 57.26 -80.78
CA HIS A 130 75.17 58.49 -81.23
C HIS A 130 76.31 58.24 -82.24
N LYS A 131 77.04 57.12 -82.10
CA LYS A 131 78.04 56.65 -83.08
C LYS A 131 77.40 56.05 -84.35
N GLY A 132 76.07 55.98 -84.44
CA GLY A 132 75.34 55.43 -85.60
C GLY A 132 75.31 53.91 -85.67
N ILE A 133 75.63 53.22 -84.57
CA ILE A 133 75.80 51.75 -84.54
C ILE A 133 74.45 51.04 -84.25
N ILE A 134 73.45 51.68 -83.60
CA ILE A 134 72.15 51.09 -83.19
C ILE A 134 70.93 52.08 -83.05
N GLU A 135 69.66 51.58 -83.01
CA GLU A 135 68.36 52.32 -82.85
C GLU A 135 67.51 52.02 -81.55
N ILE A 136 66.58 52.91 -81.10
CA ILE A 136 65.70 52.80 -79.86
C ILE A 136 64.20 53.27 -80.09
N LYS A 137 63.14 52.63 -79.51
CA LYS A 137 61.65 52.93 -79.64
C LYS A 137 60.92 53.36 -78.31
N ASP A 138 59.74 54.04 -78.37
CA ASP A 138 58.91 54.58 -77.22
C ASP A 138 57.75 53.66 -76.73
N THR A 139 57.53 53.53 -75.41
CA THR A 139 56.85 52.39 -74.76
C THR A 139 55.62 52.73 -73.89
N LYS A 140 55.28 54.00 -73.63
CA LYS A 140 54.21 54.36 -72.67
C LYS A 140 52.80 54.30 -73.24
N LYS A 141 52.59 54.85 -74.43
CA LYS A 141 51.28 54.91 -75.11
C LYS A 141 50.68 53.51 -75.32
N GLU A 142 51.51 52.59 -75.78
CA GLU A 142 51.16 51.18 -75.98
C GLU A 142 50.64 50.49 -74.70
N PHE A 143 51.13 50.90 -73.53
CA PHE A 143 50.67 50.31 -72.26
C PHE A 143 49.20 50.63 -71.99
N TYR A 144 48.78 51.90 -72.11
CA TYR A 144 47.42 52.30 -71.75
C TYR A 144 46.39 51.88 -72.79
N ASP A 145 46.76 51.86 -74.07
CA ASP A 145 45.92 51.33 -75.16
C ASP A 145 45.57 49.85 -74.92
N ASN A 146 46.50 49.08 -74.34
CA ASN A 146 46.28 47.68 -73.96
C ASN A 146 45.50 47.50 -72.62
N HIS A 147 45.16 48.58 -71.90
CA HIS A 147 44.44 48.52 -70.62
C HIS A 147 43.26 49.53 -70.55
N PRO A 148 42.24 49.42 -71.42
CA PRO A 148 41.18 50.42 -71.56
C PRO A 148 40.37 50.69 -70.28
N LYS A 149 40.28 49.69 -69.39
CA LYS A 149 39.58 49.82 -68.11
C LYS A 149 40.26 50.77 -67.10
N LEU A 150 41.58 50.97 -67.22
CA LEU A 150 42.26 52.00 -66.43
C LEU A 150 41.82 53.38 -66.88
N VAL A 151 41.68 53.58 -68.19
CA VAL A 151 41.21 54.84 -68.79
C VAL A 151 39.75 55.09 -68.42
N GLU A 152 38.88 54.08 -68.53
CA GLU A 152 37.46 54.17 -68.20
C GLU A 152 37.21 54.52 -66.72
N GLU A 153 37.93 53.90 -65.80
CA GLU A 153 37.75 54.11 -64.35
C GLU A 153 38.58 55.29 -63.81
N TRP A 154 39.28 56.05 -64.66
CA TRP A 154 40.04 57.24 -64.25
C TRP A 154 39.09 58.35 -63.83
N ALA A 155 39.22 58.86 -62.61
CA ALA A 155 38.32 59.92 -62.16
C ALA A 155 38.64 61.23 -62.91
N LYS A 156 37.59 61.92 -63.37
CA LYS A 156 37.69 63.26 -63.99
C LYS A 156 38.26 64.33 -63.06
N SER A 157 38.30 64.05 -61.75
CA SER A 157 38.87 64.95 -60.74
C SER A 157 40.40 64.86 -60.61
N ASN A 158 41.06 63.98 -61.36
CA ASN A 158 42.52 63.95 -61.41
C ASN A 158 43.03 65.09 -62.29
N GLU A 159 44.09 65.77 -61.84
CA GLU A 159 44.73 66.88 -62.59
C GLU A 159 45.51 66.40 -63.83
N GLU A 160 46.01 65.15 -63.80
CA GLU A 160 46.83 64.55 -64.86
C GLU A 160 45.99 63.69 -65.82
N ILE A 161 46.39 63.68 -67.10
CA ILE A 161 45.86 62.77 -68.10
C ILE A 161 46.57 61.42 -67.98
N ILE A 162 45.82 60.32 -68.02
CA ILE A 162 46.36 58.99 -67.73
C ILE A 162 47.53 58.58 -68.66
N TYR A 163 47.55 59.04 -69.92
CA TYR A 163 48.58 58.69 -70.90
C TYR A 163 49.97 59.26 -70.59
N ASP A 164 50.04 60.32 -69.78
CA ASP A 164 51.31 60.94 -69.36
C ASP A 164 51.85 60.31 -68.06
N CYS A 165 51.02 59.52 -67.37
CA CYS A 165 51.37 58.89 -66.10
C CYS A 165 52.27 57.66 -66.31
N GLU A 166 53.19 57.40 -65.38
CA GLU A 166 54.02 56.20 -65.39
C GLU A 166 53.22 54.93 -64.96
N PRO A 167 53.04 53.91 -65.83
CA PRO A 167 52.19 52.74 -65.56
C PRO A 167 52.47 51.97 -64.27
N TYR A 168 53.73 51.99 -63.81
CA TYR A 168 54.20 51.21 -62.67
C TYR A 168 54.61 52.08 -61.47
N ALA A 169 54.25 53.37 -61.47
CA ALA A 169 54.50 54.25 -60.34
C ALA A 169 53.76 53.79 -59.07
N LYS A 170 54.49 53.76 -57.95
CA LYS A 170 53.98 53.38 -56.62
C LYS A 170 53.98 54.54 -55.62
N ASN A 171 54.48 55.70 -56.03
CA ASN A 171 54.69 56.87 -55.18
C ASN A 171 53.52 57.87 -55.23
N LYS A 172 52.63 57.78 -56.22
CA LYS A 172 51.50 58.70 -56.38
C LYS A 172 50.18 57.95 -56.51
N THR A 173 49.20 58.33 -55.70
CA THR A 173 47.83 57.83 -55.76
C THR A 173 46.97 58.72 -56.65
N TYR A 174 45.96 58.11 -57.27
CA TYR A 174 44.98 58.79 -58.09
C TYR A 174 43.58 58.40 -57.66
N TYR A 175 42.62 59.26 -57.99
CA TYR A 175 41.21 58.97 -57.78
C TYR A 175 40.68 58.11 -58.93
N TRP A 176 39.86 57.15 -58.57
CA TRP A 176 39.20 56.25 -59.50
C TRP A 176 37.72 56.23 -59.23
N GLU A 177 36.92 56.15 -60.28
CA GLU A 177 35.47 56.14 -60.22
C GLU A 177 34.94 55.06 -61.13
N CYS A 178 34.10 54.16 -60.59
CA CYS A 178 33.45 53.14 -61.41
C CYS A 178 32.07 53.59 -61.87
N ASN A 179 31.53 52.91 -62.88
CA ASN A 179 30.19 53.16 -63.42
C ASN A 179 29.01 53.08 -62.41
N LYS A 180 29.23 52.51 -61.22
CA LYS A 180 28.24 52.50 -60.11
C LYS A 180 28.39 53.69 -59.13
N GLY A 181 29.23 54.67 -59.45
CA GLY A 181 29.45 55.87 -58.62
C GLY A 181 30.35 55.66 -57.39
N HIS A 182 30.96 54.48 -57.22
CA HIS A 182 31.95 54.31 -56.14
C HIS A 182 33.26 55.02 -56.50
N ARG A 183 33.73 55.86 -55.58
CA ARG A 183 35.03 56.54 -55.68
C ARG A 183 36.04 55.96 -54.70
N TRP A 184 37.28 55.74 -55.15
CA TRP A 184 38.39 55.29 -54.30
C TRP A 184 39.73 55.83 -54.76
N GLU A 185 40.70 55.81 -53.86
CA GLU A 185 42.07 56.23 -54.13
C GLU A 185 42.99 55.01 -54.27
N SER A 186 43.84 54.99 -55.30
CA SER A 186 44.83 53.94 -55.51
C SER A 186 45.95 54.37 -56.48
N HIS A 187 47.11 53.74 -56.39
CA HIS A 187 48.17 53.85 -57.41
C HIS A 187 47.78 53.09 -58.68
N ILE A 188 48.27 53.52 -59.85
CA ILE A 188 48.09 52.80 -61.14
C ILE A 188 48.63 51.36 -61.03
N TYR A 189 49.81 51.20 -60.43
CA TYR A 189 50.39 49.87 -60.18
C TYR A 189 49.46 48.96 -59.36
N SER A 190 48.81 49.49 -58.32
CA SER A 190 47.91 48.72 -57.44
C SER A 190 46.60 48.33 -58.12
N ARG A 191 46.27 48.98 -59.24
CA ARG A 191 45.18 48.56 -60.13
C ARG A 191 45.54 47.36 -60.98
N LEU A 192 46.80 46.94 -61.04
CA LEU A 192 47.25 45.80 -61.83
C LEU A 192 47.61 44.63 -60.92
N LYS A 193 46.93 43.49 -61.08
CA LYS A 193 47.30 42.23 -60.38
C LYS A 193 47.50 41.14 -61.41
N LYS A 194 48.73 40.62 -61.52
CA LYS A 194 49.14 39.64 -62.55
C LYS A 194 48.75 40.09 -63.98
N GLY A 195 48.97 41.37 -64.30
CA GLY A 195 48.67 41.94 -65.62
C GLY A 195 47.18 42.21 -65.91
N ARG A 196 46.28 42.08 -64.93
CA ARG A 196 44.84 42.39 -65.11
C ARG A 196 44.42 43.60 -64.29
N VAL A 197 43.55 44.44 -64.86
CA VAL A 197 42.96 45.59 -64.17
C VAL A 197 41.95 45.12 -63.11
N MET A 198 42.21 45.48 -61.86
CA MET A 198 41.39 45.14 -60.70
C MET A 198 40.06 45.89 -60.74
N SER A 199 38.96 45.17 -60.50
CA SER A 199 37.61 45.75 -60.38
C SER A 199 37.48 46.68 -59.18
N CYS A 200 36.55 47.63 -59.22
CA CYS A 200 36.19 48.47 -58.08
C CYS A 200 36.15 47.69 -56.74
N PRO A 201 36.85 48.15 -55.68
CA PRO A 201 36.96 47.43 -54.42
C PRO A 201 35.61 47.33 -53.68
N TYR A 202 34.68 48.25 -53.92
CA TYR A 202 33.33 48.21 -53.34
C TYR A 202 32.41 47.26 -54.11
N CYS A 203 32.36 47.35 -55.45
CA CYS A 203 31.57 46.43 -56.29
C CYS A 203 32.01 44.97 -56.13
N SER A 204 33.31 44.73 -55.92
CA SER A 204 33.87 43.40 -55.69
C SER A 204 33.74 42.92 -54.23
N GLY A 205 33.14 43.72 -53.34
CA GLY A 205 32.98 43.37 -51.93
C GLY A 205 34.27 43.36 -51.10
N ARG A 206 35.40 43.83 -51.66
CA ARG A 206 36.70 43.89 -50.98
C ARG A 206 36.79 45.02 -49.95
N LYS A 207 36.03 46.09 -50.16
CA LYS A 207 35.79 47.16 -49.17
C LYS A 207 34.29 47.29 -48.96
N ILE A 208 33.88 47.61 -47.73
CA ILE A 208 32.49 47.93 -47.44
C ILE A 208 32.27 49.44 -47.57
N PRO A 209 31.18 49.89 -48.20
CA PRO A 209 30.79 51.30 -48.17
C PRO A 209 30.50 51.74 -46.73
N LYS A 210 30.89 52.97 -46.36
CA LYS A 210 30.76 53.49 -44.99
C LYS A 210 29.32 53.45 -44.47
N PHE A 211 28.32 53.64 -45.35
CA PHE A 211 26.90 53.60 -45.02
C PHE A 211 26.38 52.20 -44.65
N GLU A 212 27.08 51.13 -45.05
CA GLU A 212 26.73 49.75 -44.69
C GLU A 212 27.48 49.22 -43.46
N SER A 213 28.36 50.04 -42.87
CA SER A 213 29.18 49.63 -41.73
C SER A 213 28.38 49.55 -40.43
N LEU A 214 28.81 48.67 -39.51
CA LEU A 214 28.23 48.50 -38.17
C LEU A 214 28.23 49.81 -37.39
N GLY A 215 29.33 50.56 -37.46
CA GLY A 215 29.46 51.85 -36.80
C GLY A 215 28.45 52.89 -37.30
N LYS A 216 28.09 52.86 -38.59
CA LYS A 216 27.11 53.80 -39.16
C LYS A 216 25.66 53.33 -38.97
N LEU A 217 25.39 52.04 -39.22
CA LEU A 217 24.05 51.46 -39.11
C LEU A 217 23.58 51.29 -37.66
N THR A 218 24.51 51.06 -36.72
CA THR A 218 24.18 50.82 -35.31
C THR A 218 25.13 51.55 -34.33
N PRO A 219 25.07 52.90 -34.24
CA PRO A 219 26.01 53.69 -33.44
C PRO A 219 26.07 53.35 -31.95
N LYS A 220 24.98 52.82 -31.37
CA LYS A 220 24.89 52.41 -29.95
C LYS A 220 25.98 51.42 -29.52
N TYR A 221 26.54 50.66 -30.46
CA TYR A 221 27.56 49.65 -30.20
C TYR A 221 29.00 50.19 -30.23
N ILE A 222 29.22 51.43 -30.67
CA ILE A 222 30.56 52.05 -30.76
C ILE A 222 31.25 52.08 -29.39
N LYS A 223 30.54 52.48 -28.33
CA LYS A 223 31.08 52.56 -26.96
C LYS A 223 31.52 51.22 -26.38
N PHE A 224 31.03 50.14 -26.96
CA PHE A 224 31.26 48.78 -26.54
C PHE A 224 32.33 48.07 -27.39
N TRP A 225 32.79 48.70 -28.48
CA TRP A 225 33.83 48.16 -29.34
C TRP A 225 35.21 48.33 -28.69
N HIS A 226 35.98 47.25 -28.60
CA HIS A 226 37.31 47.34 -28.01
C HIS A 226 38.27 48.02 -28.99
N LYS A 227 38.73 49.24 -28.65
CA LYS A 227 39.50 50.11 -29.56
C LYS A 227 40.87 49.54 -29.97
N THR A 228 41.57 48.85 -29.07
CA THR A 228 42.96 48.40 -29.32
C THR A 228 43.11 46.92 -29.67
N LYS A 229 42.13 46.07 -29.33
CA LYS A 229 42.22 44.61 -29.57
C LYS A 229 41.66 44.17 -30.92
N ASN A 230 40.90 45.04 -31.60
CA ASN A 230 40.39 44.76 -32.93
C ASN A 230 41.33 45.31 -34.00
N LYS A 231 41.67 44.48 -34.99
CA LYS A 231 42.44 44.92 -36.17
C LYS A 231 41.61 45.77 -37.14
N LEU A 232 40.30 45.53 -37.19
CA LEU A 232 39.36 46.26 -38.03
C LEU A 232 38.64 47.32 -37.20
N SER A 233 38.43 48.49 -37.79
CA SER A 233 37.55 49.52 -37.25
C SER A 233 36.10 49.05 -37.28
N ILE A 234 35.28 49.58 -36.37
CA ILE A 234 33.83 49.34 -36.38
C ILE A 234 33.15 49.84 -37.68
N TYR A 235 33.81 50.74 -38.41
CA TYR A 235 33.36 51.23 -39.72
C TYR A 235 33.79 50.35 -40.90
N GLU A 236 34.54 49.27 -40.65
CA GLU A 236 35.05 48.32 -41.66
C GLU A 236 34.40 46.93 -41.55
N VAL A 237 33.49 46.75 -40.58
CA VAL A 237 32.71 45.52 -40.39
C VAL A 237 31.23 45.79 -40.63
N ARG A 238 30.51 44.83 -41.22
CA ARG A 238 29.04 44.88 -41.37
C ARG A 238 28.34 44.37 -40.10
N PRO A 239 27.07 44.74 -39.84
CA PRO A 239 26.27 44.14 -38.78
C PRO A 239 26.22 42.61 -38.84
N THR A 240 26.22 42.04 -40.05
CA THR A 240 26.19 40.59 -40.31
C THR A 240 27.55 39.91 -40.21
N TYR A 241 28.61 40.61 -39.78
CA TYR A 241 29.95 40.04 -39.67
C TYR A 241 29.99 38.90 -38.64
N ALA A 242 30.28 37.68 -39.10
CA ALA A 242 30.15 36.46 -38.32
C ALA A 242 31.38 36.12 -37.46
N LEU A 243 32.55 36.69 -37.77
CA LEU A 243 33.78 36.38 -37.03
C LEU A 243 33.79 37.11 -35.67
N PRO A 244 34.31 36.47 -34.60
CA PRO A 244 34.40 37.09 -33.29
C PRO A 244 35.30 38.33 -33.28
N THR A 245 34.80 39.43 -32.72
CA THR A 245 35.55 40.65 -32.44
C THR A 245 35.56 40.92 -30.93
N TRP A 246 36.42 41.82 -30.50
CA TRP A 246 36.58 42.19 -29.11
C TRP A 246 35.61 43.29 -28.71
N TRP A 247 34.96 43.09 -27.58
CA TRP A 247 34.01 44.00 -26.96
C TRP A 247 34.42 44.30 -25.52
N ILE A 248 33.98 45.44 -24.99
CA ILE A 248 34.18 45.85 -23.61
C ILE A 248 32.82 46.11 -22.94
N CYS A 249 32.59 45.48 -21.78
CA CYS A 249 31.34 45.64 -21.04
C CYS A 249 31.29 46.92 -20.20
N LYS A 250 30.12 47.25 -19.63
CA LYS A 250 29.94 48.46 -18.78
C LYS A 250 30.87 48.50 -17.57
N ILE A 251 31.25 47.34 -17.04
CA ILE A 251 32.16 47.22 -15.88
C ILE A 251 33.61 46.90 -16.30
N GLY A 252 33.95 47.04 -17.59
CA GLY A 252 35.33 47.00 -18.08
C GLY A 252 35.85 45.62 -18.55
N HIS A 253 35.09 44.55 -18.42
CA HIS A 253 35.51 43.23 -18.88
C HIS A 253 35.62 43.17 -20.43
N SER A 254 36.75 42.64 -20.91
CA SER A 254 36.97 42.35 -22.33
C SER A 254 36.45 40.96 -22.70
N PHE A 255 35.59 40.84 -23.71
CA PHE A 255 35.09 39.54 -24.18
C PHE A 255 35.00 39.47 -25.71
N ARG A 256 34.90 38.25 -26.26
CA ARG A 256 34.80 38.02 -27.71
C ARG A 256 33.39 37.64 -28.14
N ARG A 257 32.86 38.31 -29.16
CA ARG A 257 31.58 37.98 -29.79
C ARG A 257 31.51 38.52 -31.21
N SER A 258 30.77 37.87 -32.10
CA SER A 258 30.61 38.36 -33.46
C SER A 258 29.61 39.52 -33.51
N PRO A 259 29.84 40.54 -34.36
CA PRO A 259 28.86 41.60 -34.63
C PRO A 259 27.47 41.08 -35.01
N ALA A 260 27.39 39.99 -35.77
CA ALA A 260 26.12 39.35 -36.13
C ALA A 260 25.30 38.91 -34.91
N ASN A 261 25.96 38.32 -33.92
CA ASN A 261 25.28 37.87 -32.70
C ASN A 261 24.87 39.02 -31.79
N VAL A 262 25.72 40.04 -31.67
CA VAL A 262 25.45 41.23 -30.86
C VAL A 262 24.27 42.03 -31.41
N THR A 263 24.18 42.16 -32.73
CA THR A 263 23.10 42.91 -33.40
C THR A 263 21.80 42.12 -33.50
N LYS A 264 21.83 40.82 -33.85
CA LYS A 264 20.63 39.97 -34.00
C LYS A 264 19.88 39.75 -32.69
N LEU A 265 20.59 39.55 -31.58
CA LEU A 265 19.99 39.24 -30.28
C LEU A 265 19.70 40.48 -29.42
N ASN A 266 20.16 41.66 -29.86
CA ASN A 266 20.19 42.90 -29.08
C ASN A 266 20.76 42.72 -27.64
N LYS A 267 21.56 41.67 -27.43
CA LYS A 267 22.09 41.23 -26.12
C LYS A 267 23.58 41.47 -26.06
N PHE A 268 23.96 42.43 -25.22
CA PHE A 268 25.34 42.80 -24.95
C PHE A 268 25.79 42.19 -23.60
N ASP A 269 25.56 40.89 -23.48
CA ASP A 269 25.75 40.15 -22.24
C ASP A 269 27.23 39.76 -22.12
N CYS A 270 27.87 40.22 -21.05
CA CYS A 270 29.27 39.93 -20.77
C CYS A 270 29.37 38.57 -20.06
N CYS A 271 29.90 37.58 -20.76
CA CYS A 271 30.03 36.21 -20.26
C CYS A 271 30.79 36.07 -18.92
N ILE A 272 31.61 37.07 -18.57
CA ILE A 272 32.33 37.11 -17.29
C ILE A 272 31.40 37.61 -16.16
N CYS A 273 30.57 38.63 -16.44
CA CYS A 273 29.59 39.15 -15.47
C CYS A 273 28.51 38.12 -15.16
N ASP A 274 28.14 37.32 -16.16
CA ASP A 274 27.10 36.30 -16.07
C ASP A 274 27.64 34.93 -15.61
N SER A 275 28.86 34.88 -15.06
CA SER A 275 29.42 33.66 -14.47
C SER A 275 28.93 33.45 -13.04
N ILE A 276 28.88 32.19 -12.59
CA ILE A 276 28.38 31.80 -11.27
C ILE A 276 29.13 32.50 -10.14
N LYS A 277 30.43 32.78 -10.31
CA LYS A 277 31.23 33.51 -9.33
C LYS A 277 30.67 34.91 -9.02
N TYR A 278 30.21 35.63 -10.04
CA TYR A 278 29.81 37.02 -9.91
C TYR A 278 28.29 37.20 -9.83
N SER A 279 27.50 36.39 -10.54
CA SER A 279 26.04 36.49 -10.50
C SER A 279 25.42 35.73 -9.31
N CYS A 280 26.12 34.75 -8.73
CA CYS A 280 25.62 33.91 -7.63
C CYS A 280 26.61 33.88 -6.45
N ILE A 281 27.14 35.04 -6.06
CA ILE A 281 28.22 35.19 -5.08
C ILE A 281 27.98 34.46 -3.75
N LYS A 282 26.73 34.40 -3.28
CA LYS A 282 26.36 33.73 -2.02
C LYS A 282 26.67 32.23 -2.04
N LEU A 283 26.62 31.59 -3.22
CA LEU A 283 26.92 30.17 -3.37
C LEU A 283 28.43 29.87 -3.35
N MET A 284 29.31 30.88 -3.45
CA MET A 284 30.76 30.67 -3.39
C MET A 284 31.24 30.25 -2.00
N ILE A 285 30.44 30.52 -0.96
CA ILE A 285 30.66 30.00 0.40
C ILE A 285 30.55 28.47 0.41
N GLU A 286 29.71 27.92 -0.46
CA GLU A 286 29.50 26.48 -0.57
C GLU A 286 30.35 25.86 -1.68
N TRP A 287 31.23 26.59 -2.37
CA TRP A 287 32.08 26.00 -3.39
C TRP A 287 33.19 25.17 -2.74
N ASP A 288 33.33 23.90 -3.13
CA ASP A 288 34.41 23.05 -2.60
C ASP A 288 35.73 23.31 -3.36
N TRP A 289 36.55 24.21 -2.81
CA TRP A 289 37.82 24.64 -3.41
C TRP A 289 38.90 23.55 -3.45
N GLU A 290 38.79 22.50 -2.63
CA GLU A 290 39.75 21.40 -2.61
C GLU A 290 39.46 20.38 -3.71
N LYS A 291 38.18 20.12 -3.99
CA LYS A 291 37.77 19.10 -4.97
C LYS A 291 37.50 19.64 -6.37
N ASN A 292 37.27 20.95 -6.52
CA ASN A 292 37.05 21.56 -7.83
C ASN A 292 38.34 22.14 -8.39
N SER A 293 38.77 21.65 -9.55
CA SER A 293 39.88 22.24 -10.34
C SER A 293 39.44 23.40 -11.25
N GLU A 294 38.14 23.65 -11.33
CA GLU A 294 37.54 24.57 -12.30
C GLU A 294 37.36 25.98 -11.74
N ASP A 295 37.65 26.99 -12.55
CA ASP A 295 37.48 28.39 -12.17
C ASP A 295 36.01 28.83 -12.30
N PRO A 296 35.32 29.15 -11.19
CA PRO A 296 33.90 29.54 -11.23
C PRO A 296 33.65 30.84 -12.01
N SER A 297 34.67 31.66 -12.28
CA SER A 297 34.53 32.86 -13.14
C SER A 297 34.30 32.51 -14.62
N LYS A 298 34.51 31.25 -15.01
CA LYS A 298 34.35 30.75 -16.39
C LYS A 298 33.10 29.88 -16.56
N ILE A 299 32.31 29.68 -15.50
CA ILE A 299 31.15 28.80 -15.51
C ILE A 299 29.87 29.63 -15.44
N SER A 300 28.93 29.40 -16.35
CA SER A 300 27.61 30.05 -16.29
C SER A 300 26.70 29.41 -15.21
N PRO A 301 25.83 30.16 -14.53
CA PRO A 301 24.88 29.63 -13.55
C PRO A 301 23.92 28.57 -14.10
N GLY A 302 23.64 28.59 -15.41
CA GLY A 302 22.83 27.57 -16.09
C GLY A 302 23.63 26.35 -16.56
N SER A 303 24.90 26.21 -16.17
CA SER A 303 25.77 25.14 -16.66
C SER A 303 25.35 23.77 -16.13
N GLY A 304 25.25 22.78 -17.02
CA GLY A 304 25.08 21.36 -16.66
C GLY A 304 26.35 20.72 -16.08
N LYS A 305 27.43 21.48 -15.83
CA LYS A 305 28.68 20.97 -15.28
C LYS A 305 28.50 20.54 -13.83
N ARG A 306 28.88 19.30 -13.49
CA ARG A 306 28.92 18.79 -12.11
C ARG A 306 30.17 19.30 -11.41
N VAL A 307 29.97 19.89 -10.24
CA VAL A 307 31.02 20.42 -9.37
C VAL A 307 30.69 20.06 -7.93
N PHE A 308 31.70 20.06 -7.06
CA PHE A 308 31.56 19.79 -5.64
C PHE A 308 31.15 21.04 -4.86
N TRP A 309 30.26 20.83 -3.91
CA TRP A 309 29.78 21.82 -2.97
C TRP A 309 30.06 21.34 -1.55
N LYS A 310 30.36 22.26 -0.63
CA LYS A 310 30.70 21.97 0.77
C LYS A 310 29.77 22.76 1.69
N CYS A 311 29.05 22.08 2.58
CA CYS A 311 28.09 22.72 3.47
C CYS A 311 28.76 23.16 4.76
N LYS A 312 28.03 23.89 5.60
CA LYS A 312 28.49 24.33 6.93
C LYS A 312 28.94 23.17 7.83
N GLU A 313 28.24 22.03 7.76
CA GLU A 313 28.59 20.80 8.49
C GLU A 313 29.79 20.04 7.89
N GLY A 314 30.46 20.59 6.88
CA GLY A 314 31.66 20.00 6.26
C GLY A 314 31.41 18.90 5.23
N HIS A 315 30.17 18.46 5.02
CA HIS A 315 29.86 17.48 3.97
C HIS A 315 30.13 18.05 2.58
N SER A 316 30.84 17.26 1.76
CA SER A 316 31.13 17.56 0.37
C SER A 316 30.28 16.68 -0.54
N TRP A 317 29.51 17.28 -1.46
CA TRP A 317 28.67 16.57 -2.43
C TRP A 317 28.76 17.21 -3.81
N ASP A 318 28.59 16.41 -4.86
CA ASP A 318 28.55 16.92 -6.22
C ASP A 318 27.12 17.05 -6.74
N THR A 319 26.85 18.14 -7.45
CA THR A 319 25.63 18.34 -8.24
C THR A 319 25.94 19.27 -9.42
N THR A 320 25.03 19.39 -10.38
CA THR A 320 25.22 20.34 -11.48
C THR A 320 25.07 21.78 -10.99
N VAL A 321 25.84 22.70 -11.57
CA VAL A 321 25.72 24.14 -11.29
C VAL A 321 24.29 24.62 -11.52
N ALA A 322 23.67 24.21 -12.63
CA ALA A 322 22.28 24.53 -12.93
C ALA A 322 21.31 24.07 -11.84
N GLN A 323 21.43 22.83 -11.33
CA GLN A 323 20.56 22.34 -10.25
C GLN A 323 20.78 23.11 -8.94
N ARG A 324 22.03 23.38 -8.56
CA ARG A 324 22.32 24.16 -7.33
C ARG A 324 21.73 25.57 -7.40
N VAL A 325 21.84 26.23 -8.56
CA VAL A 325 21.40 27.63 -8.74
C VAL A 325 19.89 27.73 -8.94
N SER A 326 19.31 26.94 -9.84
CA SER A 326 17.90 27.09 -10.26
C SER A 326 16.90 26.32 -9.40
N GLN A 327 17.32 25.18 -8.83
CA GLN A 327 16.47 24.32 -7.99
C GLN A 327 16.87 24.39 -6.52
N GLU A 328 17.87 25.21 -6.18
CA GLU A 328 18.38 25.42 -4.82
C GLU A 328 18.73 24.11 -4.08
N THR A 329 19.15 23.07 -4.80
CA THR A 329 19.42 21.74 -4.20
C THR A 329 20.50 21.82 -3.13
N GLY A 330 20.15 21.54 -1.87
CA GLY A 330 21.07 21.58 -0.74
C GLY A 330 21.92 20.32 -0.55
N CYS A 331 22.59 20.25 0.60
CA CYS A 331 23.43 19.09 0.96
C CYS A 331 22.57 17.83 1.19
N PRO A 332 22.78 16.74 0.43
CA PRO A 332 22.00 15.51 0.56
C PRO A 332 22.28 14.75 1.87
N TYR A 333 23.42 15.00 2.51
CA TYR A 333 23.73 14.43 3.82
C TYR A 333 22.92 15.12 4.93
N CYS A 334 22.88 16.46 4.92
CA CYS A 334 22.08 17.24 5.87
C CYS A 334 20.57 17.04 5.66
N ALA A 335 20.13 16.83 4.41
CA ALA A 335 18.74 16.51 4.09
C ALA A 335 18.34 15.06 4.40
N GLY A 336 19.24 14.23 4.94
CA GLY A 336 18.97 12.83 5.27
C GLY A 336 18.78 11.90 4.06
N GLN A 337 19.17 12.35 2.85
CA GLN A 337 19.10 11.57 1.62
C GLN A 337 20.30 10.63 1.45
N LYS A 338 21.47 11.03 1.98
CA LYS A 338 22.67 10.18 2.06
C LYS A 338 22.99 9.84 3.53
N ALA A 339 23.49 8.63 3.73
CA ALA A 339 23.84 8.14 5.06
C ALA A 339 25.09 8.83 5.63
N THR A 340 25.02 9.15 6.90
CA THR A 340 26.10 9.60 7.78
C THR A 340 26.11 8.68 9.01
N PRO A 341 27.19 8.66 9.82
CA PRO A 341 27.24 7.88 11.06
C PRO A 341 26.10 8.17 12.05
N THR A 342 25.47 9.35 11.94
CA THR A 342 24.41 9.81 12.84
C THR A 342 23.00 9.73 12.25
N ASN A 343 22.84 9.31 10.99
CA ASN A 343 21.50 9.20 10.36
C ASN A 343 21.27 7.89 9.58
N CYS A 344 22.24 6.97 9.58
CA CYS A 344 22.13 5.70 8.90
C CYS A 344 21.04 4.81 9.52
N LEU A 345 20.63 3.77 8.78
CA LEU A 345 19.58 2.85 9.20
C LEU A 345 19.94 2.17 10.52
N GLU A 346 21.20 1.79 10.71
CA GLU A 346 21.67 1.15 11.94
C GLU A 346 21.52 2.05 13.17
N PHE A 347 21.89 3.32 13.04
CA PHE A 347 21.79 4.29 14.12
C PHE A 347 20.32 4.63 14.44
N ASN A 348 19.52 4.93 13.41
CA ASN A 348 18.13 5.37 13.61
C ASN A 348 17.14 4.24 13.89
N ARG A 349 17.40 3.04 13.35
CA ARG A 349 16.52 1.86 13.41
C ARG A 349 17.34 0.58 13.63
N PRO A 350 17.98 0.44 14.80
CA PRO A 350 18.76 -0.76 15.13
C PRO A 350 17.90 -2.03 15.08
N ASP A 351 16.59 -1.91 15.38
CA ASP A 351 15.62 -2.99 15.25
C ASP A 351 15.48 -3.53 13.82
N LEU A 352 15.60 -2.66 12.80
CA LEU A 352 15.57 -3.05 11.40
C LEU A 352 16.94 -3.53 10.91
N ALA A 353 18.03 -2.96 11.41
CA ALA A 353 19.37 -3.43 11.09
C ALA A 353 19.60 -4.90 11.52
N ILE A 354 18.98 -5.34 12.61
CA ILE A 354 18.98 -6.76 13.03
C ILE A 354 18.26 -7.66 12.01
N GLU A 355 17.25 -7.14 11.33
CA GLU A 355 16.53 -7.87 10.27
C GLU A 355 17.24 -7.80 8.92
N TRP A 356 18.48 -7.30 8.84
CA TRP A 356 19.23 -7.25 7.59
C TRP A 356 19.74 -8.64 7.19
N ASP A 357 19.51 -9.04 5.94
CA ASP A 357 20.08 -10.28 5.41
C ASP A 357 21.50 -10.01 4.87
N PHE A 358 22.51 -10.15 5.75
CA PHE A 358 23.91 -9.86 5.43
C PHE A 358 24.46 -10.74 4.30
N GLU A 359 24.07 -12.02 4.25
CA GLU A 359 24.54 -12.95 3.21
C GLU A 359 24.09 -12.52 1.81
N LYS A 360 22.82 -12.10 1.67
CA LYS A 360 22.27 -11.72 0.37
C LYS A 360 22.54 -10.28 -0.03
N ASN A 361 22.68 -9.36 0.92
CA ASN A 361 23.03 -7.96 0.63
C ASN A 361 24.53 -7.77 0.40
N LYS A 362 25.37 -8.75 0.78
CA LYS A 362 26.81 -8.82 0.54
C LYS A 362 27.54 -7.56 1.01
N ILE A 363 27.80 -6.63 0.10
CA ILE A 363 28.62 -5.44 0.32
C ILE A 363 27.82 -4.34 1.03
N LEU A 364 26.52 -4.23 0.75
CA LEU A 364 25.70 -3.12 1.25
C LEU A 364 25.34 -3.31 2.72
N LYS A 365 25.79 -2.38 3.57
CA LYS A 365 25.57 -2.43 5.02
C LYS A 365 24.47 -1.46 5.48
N PRO A 366 23.79 -1.74 6.62
CA PRO A 366 22.86 -0.80 7.25
C PRO A 366 23.46 0.58 7.56
N THR A 367 24.78 0.67 7.77
CA THR A 367 25.49 1.96 7.96
C THR A 367 25.57 2.84 6.72
N GLU A 368 25.33 2.30 5.52
CA GLU A 368 25.53 3.00 4.24
C GLU A 368 24.22 3.53 3.64
N VAL A 369 23.09 3.29 4.30
CA VAL A 369 21.75 3.68 3.85
C VAL A 369 21.00 4.39 4.97
N THR A 370 20.06 5.28 4.63
CA THR A 370 19.17 5.89 5.62
C THR A 370 17.88 5.09 5.74
N ALA A 371 17.17 5.24 6.86
CA ALA A 371 15.89 4.55 7.09
C ALA A 371 14.77 4.96 6.09
N GLY A 372 14.91 6.13 5.45
CA GLY A 372 14.01 6.63 4.43
C GLY A 372 14.38 6.26 2.99
N ALA A 373 15.45 5.48 2.77
CA ALA A 373 15.94 5.19 1.43
C ALA A 373 14.96 4.36 0.59
N ASP A 374 14.74 4.77 -0.67
CA ASP A 374 13.92 4.04 -1.64
C ASP A 374 14.69 2.90 -2.32
N LYS A 375 15.44 2.11 -1.54
CA LYS A 375 16.29 1.01 -2.03
C LYS A 375 15.72 -0.35 -1.63
N ILE A 376 15.71 -1.30 -2.55
CA ILE A 376 15.28 -2.69 -2.29
C ILE A 376 16.45 -3.51 -1.80
N VAL A 377 16.31 -4.11 -0.63
CA VAL A 377 17.31 -4.96 0.02
C VAL A 377 16.66 -6.25 0.50
N TRP A 378 17.49 -7.21 0.89
CA TRP A 378 17.04 -8.45 1.51
C TRP A 378 16.92 -8.27 3.03
N TRP A 379 15.80 -8.74 3.56
CA TRP A 379 15.47 -8.75 4.98
C TRP A 379 15.33 -10.19 5.46
N LEU A 380 15.78 -10.46 6.66
CA LEU A 380 15.65 -11.72 7.36
C LEU A 380 14.75 -11.52 8.57
N CYS A 381 13.50 -12.00 8.49
CA CYS A 381 12.57 -11.85 9.60
C CYS A 381 12.94 -12.77 10.79
N LYS A 382 12.31 -12.57 11.95
CA LYS A 382 12.46 -13.43 13.16
C LYS A 382 12.21 -14.93 12.93
N LYS A 383 11.39 -15.30 11.93
CA LYS A 383 11.14 -16.71 11.52
C LYS A 383 12.13 -17.22 10.46
N LYS A 384 13.23 -16.49 10.23
CA LYS A 384 14.28 -16.78 9.25
C LYS A 384 13.79 -16.81 7.79
N HIS A 385 12.70 -16.10 7.48
CA HIS A 385 12.32 -15.86 6.08
C HIS A 385 13.19 -14.76 5.51
N SER A 386 13.91 -15.08 4.45
CA SER A 386 14.64 -14.11 3.64
C SER A 386 13.72 -13.55 2.53
N TYR A 387 13.51 -12.24 2.50
CA TYR A 387 12.61 -11.59 1.55
C TYR A 387 13.12 -10.23 1.06
N ARG A 388 12.78 -9.87 -0.17
CA ARG A 388 13.11 -8.55 -0.74
C ARG A 388 12.04 -7.53 -0.37
N ALA A 389 12.45 -6.41 0.19
CA ALA A 389 11.57 -5.26 0.40
C ALA A 389 12.37 -3.95 0.38
N ASN A 390 11.65 -2.87 0.12
CA ASN A 390 12.19 -1.53 0.13
C ASN A 390 12.41 -1.03 1.57
N ILE A 391 13.52 -0.32 1.83
CA ILE A 391 13.88 0.17 3.17
C ILE A 391 12.83 1.14 3.72
N TYR A 392 12.43 2.15 2.95
CA TYR A 392 11.36 3.08 3.32
C TYR A 392 10.05 2.35 3.68
N ASN A 393 9.63 1.37 2.87
CA ASN A 393 8.43 0.57 3.16
C ASN A 393 8.57 -0.26 4.44
N ARG A 394 9.74 -0.89 4.68
CA ARG A 394 10.01 -1.65 5.91
C ARG A 394 10.03 -0.73 7.13
N ASN A 395 10.60 0.48 6.99
CA ASN A 395 10.65 1.52 8.01
C ASN A 395 9.24 1.97 8.43
N ASN A 396 8.32 2.10 7.46
CA ASN A 396 6.90 2.39 7.68
C ASN A 396 6.06 1.18 8.15
N GLY A 397 6.70 0.10 8.60
CA GLY A 397 6.03 -1.03 9.24
C GLY A 397 5.54 -2.15 8.32
N LYS A 398 5.82 -2.11 7.00
CA LYS A 398 5.51 -3.25 6.12
C LYS A 398 6.45 -4.42 6.41
N GLY A 399 5.90 -5.47 7.02
CA GLY A 399 6.66 -6.65 7.45
C GLY A 399 6.86 -7.72 6.37
N CYS A 400 7.28 -8.89 6.82
CA CYS A 400 7.59 -10.05 5.98
C CYS A 400 6.35 -10.58 5.22
N PRO A 401 6.41 -10.78 3.89
CA PRO A 401 5.29 -11.24 3.07
C PRO A 401 4.85 -12.68 3.38
N TYR A 402 5.72 -13.47 4.01
CA TYR A 402 5.38 -14.80 4.49
C TYR A 402 4.55 -14.71 5.78
N TYR A 403 4.87 -13.80 6.69
CA TYR A 403 4.06 -13.57 7.90
C TYR A 403 2.68 -13.01 7.60
N SER A 404 2.57 -12.07 6.65
CA SER A 404 1.29 -11.48 6.26
C SER A 404 0.45 -12.39 5.36
N GLY A 405 0.97 -13.56 4.95
CA GLY A 405 0.24 -14.52 4.13
C GLY A 405 0.09 -14.08 2.66
N HIS A 406 1.01 -13.27 2.14
CA HIS A 406 1.06 -12.94 0.71
C HIS A 406 1.96 -13.90 -0.09
N LYS A 407 2.88 -14.62 0.56
CA LYS A 407 3.71 -15.68 -0.04
C LYS A 407 3.71 -16.95 0.81
N VAL A 408 3.68 -18.11 0.17
CA VAL A 408 3.87 -19.42 0.82
C VAL A 408 5.35 -19.68 1.01
N GLY A 409 5.72 -20.22 2.17
CA GLY A 409 7.06 -20.67 2.50
C GLY A 409 7.08 -21.48 3.79
N TYR A 410 8.28 -21.83 4.23
CA TYR A 410 8.50 -22.61 5.44
C TYR A 410 7.81 -21.96 6.66
N GLY A 411 7.01 -22.72 7.42
CA GLY A 411 6.37 -22.24 8.65
C GLY A 411 5.07 -21.46 8.46
N ASN A 412 4.58 -21.28 7.22
CA ASN A 412 3.24 -20.72 6.95
C ASN A 412 2.41 -21.52 5.92
N SER A 413 3.01 -22.57 5.34
CA SER A 413 2.30 -23.53 4.49
C SER A 413 1.24 -24.30 5.30
N LEU A 414 0.30 -24.95 4.61
CA LEU A 414 -0.69 -25.81 5.26
C LEU A 414 -0.01 -26.98 5.97
N ALA A 415 1.02 -27.58 5.36
CA ALA A 415 1.85 -28.64 5.95
C ALA A 415 2.48 -28.20 7.27
N ASP A 416 3.14 -27.02 7.28
CA ASP A 416 3.89 -26.56 8.44
C ASP A 416 2.98 -26.02 9.55
N SER A 417 1.92 -25.29 9.18
CA SER A 417 1.07 -24.59 10.16
C SER A 417 -0.02 -25.49 10.73
N PHE A 418 -0.47 -26.49 9.96
CA PHE A 418 -1.55 -27.40 10.35
C PHE A 418 -1.25 -28.84 9.89
N PRO A 419 -0.21 -29.50 10.43
CA PRO A 419 0.22 -30.83 9.99
C PRO A 419 -0.88 -31.88 10.10
N VAL A 420 -1.63 -31.88 11.21
CA VAL A 420 -2.75 -32.83 11.42
C VAL A 420 -3.89 -32.61 10.41
N VAL A 421 -4.19 -31.36 10.06
CA VAL A 421 -5.23 -31.06 9.05
C VAL A 421 -4.76 -31.43 7.66
N SER A 422 -3.46 -31.38 7.40
CA SER A 422 -2.85 -31.78 6.12
C SER A 422 -3.04 -33.28 5.82
N GLU A 423 -3.20 -34.12 6.84
CA GLU A 423 -3.53 -35.55 6.67
C GLU A 423 -4.91 -35.77 6.02
N GLU A 424 -5.81 -34.79 6.09
CA GLU A 424 -7.12 -34.82 5.42
C GLU A 424 -7.08 -34.29 3.99
N PHE A 425 -5.90 -33.94 3.45
CA PHE A 425 -5.76 -33.39 2.10
C PHE A 425 -6.02 -34.46 1.03
N HIS A 426 -6.85 -34.13 0.04
CA HIS A 426 -7.12 -35.05 -1.07
C HIS A 426 -6.13 -34.87 -2.23
N PHE A 427 -5.05 -35.65 -2.26
CA PHE A 427 -3.97 -35.52 -3.25
C PHE A 427 -4.44 -35.65 -4.71
N ILE A 428 -5.25 -36.67 -5.04
CA ILE A 428 -5.70 -36.93 -6.42
C ILE A 428 -6.57 -35.79 -6.95
N LYS A 429 -7.59 -35.35 -6.20
CA LYS A 429 -8.53 -34.29 -6.63
C LYS A 429 -7.93 -32.89 -6.64
N ASN A 430 -6.88 -32.64 -5.85
CA ASN A 430 -6.22 -31.33 -5.79
C ASN A 430 -5.10 -31.13 -6.82
N LYS A 431 -4.77 -32.17 -7.60
CA LYS A 431 -3.85 -32.12 -8.74
C LYS A 431 -2.48 -31.50 -8.37
N LYS A 432 -2.21 -30.27 -8.82
CA LYS A 432 -0.92 -29.56 -8.66
C LYS A 432 -0.76 -28.86 -7.30
N ILE A 433 -1.80 -28.81 -6.47
CA ILE A 433 -1.73 -28.18 -5.15
C ILE A 433 -1.29 -29.25 -4.16
N THR A 434 -0.33 -28.90 -3.30
CA THR A 434 0.14 -29.74 -2.19
C THR A 434 0.04 -28.96 -0.88
N PRO A 435 0.04 -29.62 0.29
CA PRO A 435 0.06 -28.95 1.59
C PRO A 435 1.21 -27.95 1.77
N GLU A 436 2.35 -28.16 1.12
CA GLU A 436 3.54 -27.29 1.20
C GLU A 436 3.42 -26.06 0.30
N THR A 437 2.61 -26.14 -0.76
CA THR A 437 2.50 -25.10 -1.80
C THR A 437 1.29 -24.19 -1.62
N ILE A 438 0.52 -24.36 -0.53
CA ILE A 438 -0.64 -23.54 -0.19
C ILE A 438 -0.54 -23.00 1.23
N LEU A 439 -1.05 -21.79 1.46
CA LEU A 439 -1.10 -21.21 2.80
C LEU A 439 -2.11 -21.95 3.69
N GLY A 440 -1.73 -22.18 4.95
CA GLY A 440 -2.66 -22.72 5.96
C GLY A 440 -3.88 -21.83 6.21
N THR A 441 -3.86 -20.56 5.78
CA THR A 441 -4.97 -19.60 5.92
C THR A 441 -5.65 -19.26 4.59
N SER A 442 -5.38 -20.01 3.52
CA SER A 442 -5.88 -19.70 2.18
C SER A 442 -7.41 -19.77 2.08
N ASN A 443 -8.02 -18.82 1.37
CA ASN A 443 -9.44 -18.87 1.02
C ASN A 443 -9.73 -19.73 -0.24
N LYS A 444 -8.72 -20.42 -0.78
CA LYS A 444 -8.89 -21.32 -1.92
C LYS A 444 -9.66 -22.57 -1.49
N LYS A 445 -10.73 -22.90 -2.22
CA LYS A 445 -11.45 -24.17 -2.06
C LYS A 445 -10.62 -25.31 -2.62
N ILE A 446 -10.39 -26.33 -1.80
CA ILE A 446 -9.70 -27.58 -2.15
C ILE A 446 -10.49 -28.77 -1.65
N TRP A 447 -10.18 -29.95 -2.16
CA TRP A 447 -10.77 -31.21 -1.76
C TRP A 447 -10.10 -31.80 -0.52
N TRP A 448 -10.92 -32.34 0.35
CA TRP A 448 -10.56 -32.99 1.61
C TRP A 448 -11.16 -34.39 1.63
N VAL A 449 -10.49 -35.31 2.32
CA VAL A 449 -10.95 -36.67 2.59
C VAL A 449 -10.94 -36.90 4.10
N CYS A 450 -11.99 -37.51 4.62
CA CYS A 450 -12.14 -37.61 6.06
C CYS A 450 -11.10 -38.57 6.64
N LYS A 451 -10.58 -38.26 7.82
CA LYS A 451 -9.66 -39.16 8.52
C LYS A 451 -10.33 -40.47 8.94
N THR A 452 -11.60 -40.42 9.33
CA THR A 452 -12.35 -41.57 9.87
C THR A 452 -13.06 -42.41 8.82
N ASN A 453 -13.68 -41.80 7.80
CA ASN A 453 -14.35 -42.53 6.71
C ASN A 453 -13.86 -42.00 5.36
N LYS A 454 -13.08 -42.80 4.63
CA LYS A 454 -12.44 -42.37 3.37
C LYS A 454 -13.43 -42.11 2.23
N ILE A 455 -14.67 -42.57 2.34
CA ILE A 455 -15.76 -42.28 1.38
C ILE A 455 -16.22 -40.82 1.52
N HIS A 456 -16.05 -40.22 2.70
CA HIS A 456 -16.40 -38.83 2.94
C HIS A 456 -15.38 -37.89 2.30
N GLU A 457 -15.69 -37.47 1.08
CA GLU A 457 -14.93 -36.47 0.34
C GLU A 457 -15.73 -35.18 0.20
N TRP A 458 -15.12 -34.03 0.51
CA TRP A 458 -15.78 -32.74 0.39
C TRP A 458 -14.83 -31.64 -0.05
N SER A 459 -15.39 -30.56 -0.59
CA SER A 459 -14.63 -29.37 -0.97
C SER A 459 -15.01 -28.20 -0.08
N THR A 460 -14.01 -27.58 0.55
CA THR A 460 -14.16 -26.33 1.31
C THR A 460 -12.84 -25.54 1.31
N THR A 461 -12.84 -24.31 1.81
CA THR A 461 -11.63 -23.48 1.86
C THR A 461 -10.64 -24.00 2.91
N VAL A 462 -9.34 -23.78 2.68
CA VAL A 462 -8.31 -24.08 3.69
C VAL A 462 -8.57 -23.32 4.98
N SER A 463 -8.90 -22.04 4.90
CA SER A 463 -9.23 -21.20 6.05
C SER A 463 -10.43 -21.70 6.86
N SER A 464 -11.46 -22.26 6.22
CA SER A 464 -12.58 -22.88 6.94
C SER A 464 -12.15 -24.17 7.65
N ARG A 465 -11.29 -24.99 7.05
CA ARG A 465 -10.76 -26.18 7.75
C ARG A 465 -9.85 -25.80 8.91
N THR A 466 -8.93 -24.86 8.70
CA THR A 466 -7.89 -24.55 9.68
C THR A 466 -8.36 -23.56 10.73
N ARG A 467 -8.64 -22.31 10.35
CA ARG A 467 -9.00 -21.22 11.29
C ARG A 467 -10.37 -21.40 11.90
N GLN A 468 -11.38 -21.77 11.10
CA GLN A 468 -12.74 -22.00 11.59
C GLN A 468 -12.93 -23.41 12.17
N LYS A 469 -11.92 -24.28 12.05
CA LYS A 469 -11.90 -25.64 12.60
C LYS A 469 -13.11 -26.49 12.17
N THR A 470 -13.66 -26.25 10.99
CA THR A 470 -14.83 -26.99 10.46
C THR A 470 -14.42 -28.42 10.11
N GLY A 471 -15.07 -29.46 10.63
CA GLY A 471 -14.70 -30.86 10.33
C GLY A 471 -15.29 -31.41 9.03
N CYS A 472 -15.25 -32.74 8.90
CA CYS A 472 -15.99 -33.44 7.85
C CYS A 472 -17.50 -33.15 7.96
N PRO A 473 -18.15 -32.62 6.89
CA PRO A 473 -19.55 -32.20 6.94
C PRO A 473 -20.55 -33.36 7.06
N PHE A 474 -20.14 -34.56 6.64
CA PHE A 474 -20.94 -35.77 6.78
C PHE A 474 -20.93 -36.25 8.25
N CYS A 475 -19.75 -36.32 8.88
CA CYS A 475 -19.65 -36.70 10.30
C CYS A 475 -20.32 -35.69 11.24
N SER A 476 -20.36 -34.41 10.86
CA SER A 476 -21.03 -33.36 11.64
C SER A 476 -22.53 -33.21 11.34
N ASN A 477 -23.13 -34.12 10.54
CA ASN A 477 -24.53 -34.07 10.13
C ASN A 477 -24.95 -32.74 9.48
N THR A 478 -24.04 -32.09 8.76
CA THR A 478 -24.32 -30.87 7.98
C THR A 478 -24.54 -31.17 6.50
N LYS A 479 -24.01 -32.30 6.02
CA LYS A 479 -24.26 -32.86 4.68
C LYS A 479 -24.77 -34.29 4.81
N VAL A 480 -25.76 -34.65 3.99
CA VAL A 480 -26.37 -35.98 3.99
C VAL A 480 -25.45 -37.03 3.33
N SER A 481 -25.47 -38.24 3.89
CA SER A 481 -24.95 -39.48 3.34
C SER A 481 -25.91 -40.63 3.68
N ASP A 482 -25.67 -41.80 3.09
CA ASP A 482 -26.47 -43.00 3.32
C ASP A 482 -26.46 -43.46 4.80
N GLU A 483 -25.43 -43.07 5.55
CA GLU A 483 -25.23 -43.43 6.95
C GLU A 483 -25.86 -42.44 7.94
N ASN A 484 -26.14 -41.19 7.54
CA ASN A 484 -26.44 -40.11 8.49
C ASN A 484 -27.78 -39.36 8.25
N ASN A 485 -28.57 -39.83 7.30
CA ASN A 485 -29.86 -39.23 6.98
C ASN A 485 -30.89 -39.37 8.12
N PHE A 486 -31.97 -38.59 8.05
CA PHE A 486 -32.99 -38.49 9.09
C PHE A 486 -33.66 -39.84 9.33
N ALA A 487 -33.93 -40.60 8.27
CA ALA A 487 -34.58 -41.90 8.36
C ALA A 487 -33.75 -42.92 9.14
N ILE A 488 -32.44 -42.97 8.88
CA ILE A 488 -31.52 -43.87 9.60
C ILE A 488 -31.38 -43.45 11.07
N ASN A 489 -31.21 -42.15 11.33
CA ASN A 489 -30.95 -41.63 12.68
C ASN A 489 -32.20 -41.49 13.57
N ASN A 490 -33.41 -41.49 13.01
CA ASN A 490 -34.67 -41.27 13.73
C ASN A 490 -35.79 -42.21 13.23
N LYS A 491 -35.50 -43.52 13.15
CA LYS A 491 -36.44 -44.53 12.64
C LYS A 491 -37.81 -44.44 13.32
N GLU A 492 -37.84 -44.19 14.63
CA GLU A 492 -39.05 -44.07 15.45
C GLU A 492 -39.92 -42.85 15.10
N LYS A 493 -39.35 -41.82 14.47
CA LYS A 493 -40.07 -40.58 14.08
C LYS A 493 -40.60 -40.63 12.66
N LEU A 494 -40.20 -41.62 11.86
CA LEU A 494 -40.69 -41.80 10.49
C LEU A 494 -42.21 -42.01 10.44
N LYS A 495 -42.80 -42.62 11.48
CA LYS A 495 -44.26 -42.77 11.62
C LYS A 495 -45.03 -41.44 11.61
N TYR A 496 -44.35 -40.33 11.91
CA TYR A 496 -44.94 -39.00 11.89
C TYR A 496 -44.72 -38.26 10.56
N PHE A 497 -43.92 -38.79 9.63
CA PHE A 497 -43.69 -38.17 8.32
C PHE A 497 -44.86 -38.46 7.38
N ASP A 498 -45.44 -37.41 6.77
CA ASP A 498 -46.59 -37.57 5.87
C ASP A 498 -46.12 -37.82 4.43
N PHE A 499 -45.88 -39.09 4.07
CA PHE A 499 -45.43 -39.48 2.72
C PHE A 499 -46.39 -39.05 1.60
N ASN A 500 -47.70 -39.01 1.88
CA ASN A 500 -48.71 -38.63 0.88
C ASN A 500 -48.66 -37.14 0.56
N LYS A 501 -48.39 -36.29 1.56
CA LYS A 501 -48.28 -34.83 1.36
C LYS A 501 -46.89 -34.36 0.95
N ASN A 502 -45.86 -35.17 1.14
CA ASN A 502 -44.47 -34.86 0.80
C ASN A 502 -44.00 -35.61 -0.46
N LYS A 503 -44.83 -35.67 -1.51
CA LYS A 503 -44.44 -36.30 -2.79
C LYS A 503 -43.14 -35.67 -3.32
N GLY A 504 -42.17 -36.52 -3.67
CA GLY A 504 -40.86 -36.09 -4.17
C GLY A 504 -39.89 -35.56 -3.10
N THR A 505 -40.20 -35.69 -1.81
CA THR A 505 -39.28 -35.35 -0.72
C THR A 505 -39.12 -36.56 0.20
N SER A 506 -37.92 -37.12 0.27
CA SER A 506 -37.64 -38.31 1.06
C SER A 506 -36.94 -37.97 2.38
N PRO A 507 -37.27 -38.61 3.51
CA PRO A 507 -36.51 -38.46 4.75
C PRO A 507 -35.08 -39.03 4.66
N TYR A 508 -34.74 -39.74 3.57
CA TYR A 508 -33.39 -40.22 3.28
C TYR A 508 -32.49 -39.12 2.66
N ASP A 509 -33.08 -38.03 2.14
CA ASP A 509 -32.33 -36.96 1.45
C ASP A 509 -31.84 -35.85 2.40
N TYR A 510 -32.20 -35.92 3.68
CA TYR A 510 -31.94 -34.85 4.65
C TYR A 510 -31.39 -35.41 5.95
N VAL A 511 -30.44 -34.68 6.55
CA VAL A 511 -29.94 -34.92 7.91
C VAL A 511 -30.94 -34.48 8.99
N SER A 512 -30.79 -35.03 10.20
CA SER A 512 -31.58 -34.67 11.40
C SER A 512 -31.70 -33.16 11.67
N GLY A 513 -30.59 -32.43 11.46
CA GLY A 513 -30.51 -30.99 11.67
C GLY A 513 -31.05 -30.12 10.52
N SER A 514 -31.65 -30.72 9.48
CA SER A 514 -32.11 -29.97 8.31
C SER A 514 -33.24 -28.98 8.63
N GLY A 515 -33.11 -27.76 8.10
CA GLY A 515 -34.15 -26.74 8.11
C GLY A 515 -35.26 -26.94 7.08
N LYS A 516 -35.21 -27.99 6.26
CA LYS A 516 -36.23 -28.28 5.25
C LYS A 516 -37.58 -28.54 5.91
N VAL A 517 -38.55 -27.69 5.62
CA VAL A 517 -39.93 -27.80 6.10
C VAL A 517 -40.71 -28.82 5.28
N VAL A 518 -41.27 -29.80 5.96
CA VAL A 518 -42.08 -30.89 5.38
C VAL A 518 -43.38 -31.05 6.17
N TRP A 519 -44.33 -31.80 5.60
CA TRP A 519 -45.57 -32.16 6.27
C TRP A 519 -45.35 -33.33 7.24
N TRP A 520 -45.89 -33.18 8.44
CA TRP A 520 -45.93 -34.19 9.47
C TRP A 520 -47.38 -34.47 9.84
N LYS A 521 -47.63 -35.69 10.33
CA LYS A 521 -48.94 -36.18 10.74
C LYS A 521 -48.82 -36.86 12.10
N CYS A 522 -49.66 -36.49 13.07
CA CYS A 522 -49.57 -37.02 14.42
C CYS A 522 -50.56 -38.16 14.61
N GLU A 523 -50.47 -38.84 15.75
CA GLU A 523 -51.39 -39.91 16.14
C GLU A 523 -52.85 -39.44 16.22
N ASN A 524 -53.11 -38.16 16.51
CA ASN A 524 -54.44 -37.55 16.48
C ASN A 524 -54.85 -37.06 15.08
N ASN A 525 -54.21 -37.56 14.02
CA ASN A 525 -54.51 -37.27 12.61
C ASN A 525 -54.35 -35.80 12.17
N HIS A 526 -53.77 -34.94 13.01
CA HIS A 526 -53.48 -33.55 12.63
C HIS A 526 -52.25 -33.48 11.72
N SER A 527 -52.39 -32.83 10.56
CA SER A 527 -51.25 -32.43 9.73
C SER A 527 -50.70 -31.07 10.13
N TRP A 528 -49.38 -30.93 10.17
CA TRP A 528 -48.70 -29.64 10.31
C TRP A 528 -47.39 -29.59 9.53
N LYS A 529 -46.92 -28.39 9.19
CA LYS A 529 -45.61 -28.16 8.58
C LYS A 529 -44.57 -27.88 9.67
N ALA A 530 -43.43 -28.56 9.61
CA ALA A 530 -42.28 -28.29 10.47
C ALA A 530 -40.97 -28.75 9.80
N PRO A 531 -39.82 -28.16 10.15
CA PRO A 531 -38.54 -28.65 9.66
C PRO A 531 -38.05 -29.89 10.43
N PHE A 532 -37.23 -30.73 9.78
CA PHE A 532 -36.66 -31.95 10.38
C PHE A 532 -35.99 -31.68 11.73
N VAL A 533 -35.18 -30.61 11.84
CA VAL A 533 -34.50 -30.21 13.08
C VAL A 533 -35.44 -30.03 14.26
N ARG A 534 -36.67 -29.56 14.01
CA ARG A 534 -37.66 -29.32 15.05
C ARG A 534 -38.20 -30.64 15.60
N ILE A 535 -38.42 -31.62 14.72
CA ILE A 535 -38.88 -32.95 15.10
C ILE A 535 -37.76 -33.76 15.74
N TYR A 536 -36.52 -33.63 15.23
CA TYR A 536 -35.33 -34.16 15.86
C TYR A 536 -35.21 -33.69 17.32
N ASN A 537 -35.37 -32.39 17.58
CA ASN A 537 -35.33 -31.78 18.93
C ASN A 537 -36.57 -32.08 19.80
N GLY A 538 -37.50 -32.94 19.36
CA GLY A 538 -38.64 -33.40 20.15
C GLY A 538 -39.86 -32.47 20.15
N SER A 539 -39.98 -31.53 19.21
CA SER A 539 -41.23 -30.78 19.05
C SER A 539 -42.32 -31.64 18.40
N GLY A 540 -43.49 -31.68 19.02
CA GLY A 540 -44.67 -32.36 18.49
C GLY A 540 -45.59 -31.47 17.64
N CYS A 541 -46.78 -32.00 17.37
CA CYS A 541 -47.83 -31.31 16.65
C CYS A 541 -48.31 -30.05 17.40
N LYS A 542 -48.23 -28.88 16.75
CA LYS A 542 -48.74 -27.62 17.33
C LYS A 542 -50.25 -27.65 17.61
N LYS A 543 -51.03 -28.38 16.81
CA LYS A 543 -52.48 -28.53 17.03
C LYS A 543 -52.78 -29.41 18.25
N CYS A 544 -51.86 -30.32 18.60
CA CYS A 544 -51.95 -31.07 19.85
C CYS A 544 -51.44 -30.25 21.03
N SER A 545 -50.43 -29.40 20.84
CA SER A 545 -49.89 -28.48 21.85
C SER A 545 -50.84 -27.31 22.14
N VAL A 546 -51.95 -27.54 22.86
CA VAL A 546 -52.85 -26.45 23.27
C VAL A 546 -52.09 -25.45 24.16
N GLN A 547 -51.97 -24.19 23.74
CA GLN A 547 -51.42 -23.08 24.54
C GLN A 547 -52.48 -22.54 25.51
N THR A 548 -53.00 -23.38 26.41
CA THR A 548 -53.92 -22.95 27.47
C THR A 548 -53.37 -23.33 28.83
N SER A 549 -53.73 -22.55 29.85
CA SER A 549 -53.27 -22.78 31.23
C SER A 549 -54.37 -23.41 32.09
N PHE A 550 -54.00 -24.22 33.09
CA PHE A 550 -55.00 -24.76 34.04
C PHE A 550 -55.87 -23.68 34.71
N PRO A 551 -55.33 -22.51 35.12
CA PRO A 551 -56.14 -21.43 35.66
C PRO A 551 -57.21 -20.90 34.69
N GLU A 552 -56.88 -20.85 33.40
CA GLU A 552 -57.80 -20.40 32.35
C GLU A 552 -58.95 -21.40 32.14
N ILE A 553 -58.62 -22.71 32.04
CA ILE A 553 -59.64 -23.78 31.94
C ILE A 553 -60.52 -23.77 33.19
N ARG A 554 -59.92 -23.60 34.37
CA ARG A 554 -60.65 -23.55 35.64
C ARG A 554 -61.62 -22.38 35.64
N LEU A 555 -61.15 -21.19 35.30
CA LEU A 555 -61.99 -20.00 35.21
C LEU A 555 -63.16 -20.24 34.25
N PHE A 556 -62.91 -20.77 33.06
CA PHE A 556 -63.97 -21.10 32.11
C PHE A 556 -65.03 -22.04 32.71
N CYS A 557 -64.63 -23.19 33.26
CA CYS A 557 -65.57 -24.19 33.77
C CYS A 557 -66.46 -23.64 34.89
N GLU A 558 -65.88 -22.90 35.85
CA GLU A 558 -66.67 -22.36 36.96
C GLU A 558 -67.62 -21.23 36.50
N ILE A 559 -67.19 -20.38 35.56
CA ILE A 559 -68.05 -19.32 35.00
C ILE A 559 -69.18 -19.93 34.16
N ALA A 560 -68.88 -20.92 33.30
CA ALA A 560 -69.87 -21.63 32.50
C ALA A 560 -70.91 -22.37 33.37
N SER A 561 -70.54 -22.80 34.58
CA SER A 561 -71.49 -23.40 35.53
C SER A 561 -72.55 -22.42 36.05
N ILE A 562 -72.29 -21.11 35.97
CA ILE A 562 -73.18 -20.03 36.43
C ILE A 562 -73.92 -19.41 35.23
N PHE A 563 -73.21 -19.17 34.13
CA PHE A 563 -73.69 -18.48 32.93
C PHE A 563 -73.69 -19.44 31.74
N LYS A 564 -74.87 -19.77 31.23
CA LYS A 564 -75.01 -20.75 30.13
C LYS A 564 -74.35 -20.30 28.83
N ASN A 565 -74.46 -19.01 28.48
CA ASN A 565 -73.87 -18.45 27.25
C ASN A 565 -72.44 -17.95 27.49
N THR A 566 -71.58 -18.85 27.97
CA THR A 566 -70.15 -18.59 28.19
C THR A 566 -69.32 -19.23 27.08
N LYS A 567 -68.47 -18.45 26.41
CA LYS A 567 -67.54 -18.90 25.36
C LYS A 567 -66.12 -18.98 25.89
N TRP A 568 -65.43 -20.07 25.57
CA TRP A 568 -64.01 -20.26 25.88
C TRP A 568 -63.14 -19.83 24.69
N ARG A 569 -62.09 -19.04 24.93
CA ARG A 569 -61.13 -18.56 23.91
C ARG A 569 -61.81 -17.89 22.72
N TYR A 570 -62.77 -17.03 23.04
CA TYR A 570 -63.56 -16.31 22.04
C TYR A 570 -62.67 -15.31 21.30
N ASN A 571 -62.60 -15.41 19.97
CA ASN A 571 -61.77 -14.52 19.16
C ASN A 571 -62.64 -13.47 18.47
N ILE A 572 -62.29 -12.19 18.64
CA ILE A 572 -62.88 -11.05 17.94
C ILE A 572 -61.79 -10.33 17.14
N GLU A 573 -61.90 -10.30 15.82
CA GLU A 573 -60.93 -9.65 14.90
C GLU A 573 -59.45 -9.94 15.27
N MET A 574 -59.12 -11.21 15.53
CA MET A 574 -57.78 -11.70 15.91
C MET A 574 -57.32 -11.38 17.35
N VAL A 575 -58.17 -10.78 18.18
CA VAL A 575 -57.98 -10.63 19.63
C VAL A 575 -58.70 -11.76 20.38
N GLU A 576 -57.95 -12.65 21.01
CA GLU A 576 -58.48 -13.76 21.81
C GLU A 576 -58.87 -13.29 23.22
N ILE A 577 -60.10 -13.59 23.66
CA ILE A 577 -60.62 -13.40 25.01
C ILE A 577 -60.65 -14.76 25.72
N ASN A 578 -60.09 -14.88 26.93
CA ASN A 578 -60.04 -16.18 27.61
C ASN A 578 -61.43 -16.75 27.93
N VAL A 579 -62.28 -15.97 28.60
CA VAL A 579 -63.67 -16.35 28.91
C VAL A 579 -64.59 -15.18 28.59
N PHE A 580 -65.59 -15.40 27.74
CA PHE A 580 -66.53 -14.36 27.32
C PHE A 580 -67.95 -14.75 27.73
N ILE A 581 -68.60 -13.90 28.53
CA ILE A 581 -70.00 -14.05 28.94
C ILE A 581 -70.84 -13.21 27.98
N GLU A 582 -71.42 -13.86 26.98
CA GLU A 582 -72.07 -13.21 25.84
C GLU A 582 -73.29 -12.40 26.24
N ASP A 583 -74.10 -12.91 27.18
CA ASP A 583 -75.33 -12.26 27.65
C ASP A 583 -75.11 -10.85 28.23
N TYR A 584 -73.89 -10.55 28.67
CA TYR A 584 -73.55 -9.31 29.37
C TYR A 584 -72.40 -8.53 28.72
N ASN A 585 -71.87 -9.01 27.58
CA ASN A 585 -70.65 -8.47 26.96
C ASN A 585 -69.50 -8.32 27.97
N ILE A 586 -69.30 -9.32 28.82
CA ILE A 586 -68.24 -9.34 29.83
C ILE A 586 -67.10 -10.25 29.36
N ALA A 587 -65.89 -9.70 29.33
CA ALA A 587 -64.65 -10.45 29.07
C ALA A 587 -63.91 -10.69 30.39
N LEU A 588 -63.50 -11.93 30.64
CA LEU A 588 -62.63 -12.29 31.76
C LEU A 588 -61.29 -12.81 31.23
N GLU A 589 -60.20 -12.26 31.75
CA GLU A 589 -58.83 -12.65 31.42
C GLU A 589 -58.11 -13.23 32.63
N TYR A 590 -57.29 -14.25 32.38
CA TYR A 590 -56.31 -14.74 33.35
C TYR A 590 -54.90 -14.42 32.87
N ASP A 591 -54.23 -13.49 33.56
CA ASP A 591 -52.90 -13.01 33.19
C ASP A 591 -51.83 -13.72 34.03
N GLY A 592 -51.20 -14.76 33.47
CA GLY A 592 -50.07 -15.44 34.11
C GLY A 592 -48.81 -14.58 34.12
N TRP A 593 -48.17 -14.40 35.28
CA TRP A 593 -47.04 -13.48 35.47
C TRP A 593 -45.92 -13.70 34.44
N PHE A 594 -45.50 -14.95 34.23
CA PHE A 594 -44.43 -15.29 33.29
C PHE A 594 -44.70 -14.81 31.85
N TYR A 595 -45.96 -14.77 31.43
CA TYR A 595 -46.34 -14.37 30.07
C TYR A 595 -46.66 -12.88 29.92
N HIS A 596 -47.00 -12.21 31.03
CA HIS A 596 -47.47 -10.81 31.03
C HIS A 596 -46.51 -9.81 31.69
N GLU A 597 -45.43 -10.24 32.34
CA GLU A 597 -44.47 -9.37 33.05
C GLU A 597 -43.98 -8.18 32.19
N LYS A 598 -43.77 -8.39 30.89
CA LYS A 598 -43.27 -7.36 29.95
C LYS A 598 -44.33 -6.89 28.94
N LYS A 599 -45.60 -7.18 29.19
CA LYS A 599 -46.71 -6.93 28.24
C LYS A 599 -47.74 -5.91 28.72
N LEU A 600 -47.40 -5.08 29.71
CA LEU A 600 -48.33 -4.08 30.24
C LEU A 600 -48.97 -3.21 29.14
N ASN A 601 -48.18 -2.74 28.16
CA ASN A 601 -48.70 -1.96 27.03
C ASN A 601 -49.68 -2.75 26.16
N ASN A 602 -49.41 -4.04 25.90
CA ASN A 602 -50.32 -4.89 25.13
C ASN A 602 -51.62 -5.17 25.91
N ASP A 603 -51.53 -5.37 27.22
CA ASP A 603 -52.69 -5.56 28.09
C ASP A 603 -53.58 -4.29 28.10
N LEU A 604 -52.96 -3.10 28.20
CA LEU A 604 -53.65 -1.80 28.11
C LEU A 604 -54.31 -1.58 26.74
N GLN A 605 -53.62 -1.90 25.64
CA GLN A 605 -54.18 -1.81 24.30
C GLN A 605 -55.37 -2.76 24.12
N LYS A 606 -55.29 -3.98 24.67
CA LYS A 606 -56.40 -4.93 24.66
C LYS A 606 -57.60 -4.42 25.46
N ASN A 607 -57.38 -3.79 26.62
CA ASN A 607 -58.48 -3.17 27.39
C ASN A 607 -59.20 -2.12 26.54
N LYS A 608 -58.45 -1.16 26.01
CA LYS A 608 -58.99 -0.08 25.19
C LYS A 608 -59.77 -0.61 23.98
N TYR A 609 -59.21 -1.60 23.28
CA TYR A 609 -59.84 -2.21 22.11
C TYR A 609 -61.19 -2.90 22.45
N LEU A 610 -61.26 -3.64 23.56
CA LEU A 610 -62.50 -4.29 23.98
C LEU A 610 -63.54 -3.27 24.47
N GLU A 611 -63.10 -2.23 25.18
CA GLU A 611 -63.96 -1.12 25.63
C GLU A 611 -64.57 -0.37 24.44
N GLU A 612 -63.80 -0.09 23.37
CA GLU A 612 -64.28 0.52 22.13
C GLU A 612 -65.36 -0.32 21.42
N LYS A 613 -65.39 -1.64 21.65
CA LYS A 613 -66.41 -2.57 21.14
C LYS A 613 -67.58 -2.77 22.12
N GLY A 614 -67.62 -2.02 23.23
CA GLY A 614 -68.66 -2.13 24.26
C GLY A 614 -68.54 -3.36 25.14
N ILE A 615 -67.36 -3.99 25.20
CA ILE A 615 -67.09 -5.19 26.02
C ILE A 615 -66.34 -4.77 27.29
N ARG A 616 -66.89 -5.06 28.46
CA ARG A 616 -66.25 -4.74 29.75
C ARG A 616 -65.31 -5.87 30.18
N ILE A 617 -64.04 -5.54 30.39
CA ILE A 617 -62.99 -6.49 30.73
C ILE A 617 -62.71 -6.55 32.24
N PHE A 618 -62.57 -7.75 32.79
CA PHE A 618 -62.12 -8.01 34.15
C PHE A 618 -60.92 -8.97 34.12
N ARG A 619 -59.92 -8.70 34.94
CA ARG A 619 -58.66 -9.46 34.93
C ARG A 619 -58.39 -10.13 36.27
N ILE A 620 -57.95 -11.38 36.22
CA ILE A 620 -57.27 -12.04 37.32
C ILE A 620 -55.77 -12.02 36.98
N ARG A 621 -55.00 -11.19 37.68
CA ARG A 621 -53.56 -11.01 37.42
C ARG A 621 -52.72 -11.77 38.44
N GLN A 622 -51.85 -12.66 37.98
CA GLN A 622 -51.01 -13.45 38.87
C GLN A 622 -49.90 -12.57 39.47
N SER A 623 -49.77 -12.56 40.80
CA SER A 623 -48.67 -11.90 41.51
C SER A 623 -47.31 -12.36 40.94
N PRO A 624 -46.32 -11.46 40.76
CA PRO A 624 -46.26 -10.05 41.19
C PRO A 624 -46.80 -9.01 40.19
N LEU A 625 -47.66 -9.38 39.22
CA LEU A 625 -48.24 -8.37 38.33
C LEU A 625 -49.03 -7.31 39.12
N ASN A 626 -48.85 -6.05 38.74
CA ASN A 626 -49.62 -4.93 39.28
C ASN A 626 -51.05 -4.90 38.70
N GLN A 627 -51.96 -4.27 39.44
CA GLN A 627 -53.30 -3.96 38.92
C GLN A 627 -53.18 -2.94 37.78
N ILE A 628 -53.95 -3.15 36.73
CA ILE A 628 -54.18 -2.19 35.64
C ILE A 628 -55.40 -1.34 35.96
N THR A 629 -56.45 -1.97 36.48
CA THR A 629 -57.70 -1.30 36.86
C THR A 629 -58.14 -1.66 38.27
N ASN A 630 -59.07 -0.89 38.85
CA ASN A 630 -59.69 -1.20 40.15
C ASN A 630 -60.56 -2.47 40.13
N ASP A 631 -60.89 -2.95 38.93
CA ASP A 631 -61.67 -4.17 38.71
C ASP A 631 -60.79 -5.44 38.68
N ASP A 632 -59.46 -5.29 38.66
CA ASP A 632 -58.51 -6.40 38.64
C ASP A 632 -58.38 -7.10 40.00
N VAL A 633 -58.32 -8.43 39.96
CA VAL A 633 -58.05 -9.30 41.12
C VAL A 633 -56.60 -9.78 41.08
N ILE A 634 -55.80 -9.44 42.10
CA ILE A 634 -54.43 -9.96 42.23
C ILE A 634 -54.42 -11.34 42.87
N ALA A 635 -54.08 -12.34 42.06
CA ALA A 635 -54.00 -13.72 42.47
C ALA A 635 -52.58 -14.11 42.91
N LYS A 636 -52.37 -14.25 44.22
CA LYS A 636 -51.15 -14.86 44.80
C LYS A 636 -51.22 -16.37 44.65
N ILE A 637 -51.03 -16.85 43.43
CA ILE A 637 -51.13 -18.28 43.12
C ILE A 637 -49.76 -18.94 43.31
N MET A 638 -49.63 -19.71 44.39
CA MET A 638 -48.46 -20.55 44.67
C MET A 638 -48.53 -21.96 44.04
N GLN A 639 -49.62 -22.27 43.34
CA GLN A 639 -49.92 -23.57 42.72
C GLN A 639 -50.22 -23.38 41.22
N LYS A 640 -50.32 -24.45 40.42
CA LYS A 640 -50.62 -24.33 38.98
C LYS A 640 -52.13 -24.17 38.67
N ASP A 641 -53.02 -24.37 39.63
CA ASP A 641 -54.49 -24.24 39.46
C ASP A 641 -55.01 -22.96 40.14
N LEU A 642 -56.13 -22.42 39.67
CA LEU A 642 -56.74 -21.19 40.19
C LEU A 642 -57.53 -21.48 41.46
N ASP A 643 -57.14 -20.86 42.58
CA ASP A 643 -57.83 -21.00 43.86
C ASP A 643 -59.24 -20.36 43.77
N LYS A 644 -60.26 -21.11 44.21
CA LYS A 644 -61.66 -20.68 44.24
C LYS A 644 -61.86 -19.29 44.80
N LYS A 645 -61.08 -18.89 45.82
CA LYS A 645 -61.22 -17.56 46.43
C LYS A 645 -61.07 -16.41 45.41
N PHE A 646 -60.22 -16.56 44.40
CA PHE A 646 -60.01 -15.54 43.36
C PHE A 646 -61.15 -15.54 42.35
N ILE A 647 -61.76 -16.70 42.10
CA ILE A 647 -63.00 -16.81 41.32
C ILE A 647 -64.15 -16.13 42.06
N ASN A 648 -64.27 -16.33 43.38
CA ASN A 648 -65.26 -15.63 44.19
C ASN A 648 -65.07 -14.11 44.15
N GLN A 649 -63.81 -13.63 44.18
CA GLN A 649 -63.49 -12.21 44.07
C GLN A 649 -63.87 -11.63 42.69
N ILE A 650 -63.56 -12.32 41.59
CA ILE A 650 -63.94 -11.85 40.24
C ILE A 650 -65.46 -11.85 40.05
N LEU A 651 -66.15 -12.88 40.56
CA LEU A 651 -67.61 -12.93 40.58
C LEU A 651 -68.23 -11.78 41.38
N GLY A 652 -67.59 -11.37 42.47
CA GLY A 652 -67.97 -10.19 43.24
C GLY A 652 -67.84 -8.89 42.45
N LYS A 653 -66.83 -8.75 41.59
CA LYS A 653 -66.64 -7.58 40.71
C LYS A 653 -67.70 -7.47 39.63
N ILE A 654 -68.10 -8.60 39.04
CA ILE A 654 -69.15 -8.61 38.00
C ILE A 654 -70.58 -8.67 38.56
N PHE A 655 -70.74 -8.82 39.87
CA PHE A 655 -72.03 -9.07 40.52
C PHE A 655 -73.12 -8.05 40.16
N GLN A 656 -72.77 -6.76 40.12
CA GLN A 656 -73.73 -5.67 39.83
C GLN A 656 -74.07 -5.52 38.34
N GLN A 657 -73.37 -6.23 37.45
CA GLN A 657 -73.54 -6.10 35.99
C GLN A 657 -74.42 -7.18 35.39
N VAL A 658 -74.86 -8.15 36.19
CA VAL A 658 -75.64 -9.31 35.75
C VAL A 658 -77.05 -9.25 36.32
N SER A 659 -77.99 -10.00 35.72
CA SER A 659 -79.39 -10.02 36.16
C SER A 659 -79.56 -10.52 37.60
N LYS A 660 -80.67 -10.15 38.27
CA LYS A 660 -81.00 -10.64 39.63
C LYS A 660 -80.94 -12.16 39.75
N LYS A 661 -81.38 -12.89 38.71
CA LYS A 661 -81.28 -14.36 38.65
C LYS A 661 -79.83 -14.85 38.69
N HIS A 662 -78.94 -14.25 37.90
CA HIS A 662 -77.52 -14.63 37.93
C HIS A 662 -76.82 -14.17 39.21
N GLN A 663 -77.25 -13.06 39.83
CA GLN A 663 -76.79 -12.65 41.16
C GLN A 663 -77.09 -13.71 42.23
N GLU A 664 -78.28 -14.32 42.22
CA GLU A 664 -78.63 -15.42 43.12
C GLU A 664 -77.75 -16.67 42.87
N ASN A 665 -77.51 -17.01 41.61
CA ASN A 665 -76.62 -18.11 41.25
C ASN A 665 -75.18 -17.86 41.74
N ILE A 666 -74.67 -16.63 41.61
CA ILE A 666 -73.36 -16.25 42.15
C ILE A 666 -73.33 -16.40 43.67
N LYS A 667 -74.35 -15.91 44.39
CA LYS A 667 -74.45 -16.07 45.86
C LYS A 667 -74.42 -17.55 46.27
N LYS A 668 -75.17 -18.39 45.56
CA LYS A 668 -75.18 -19.84 45.77
C LYS A 668 -73.80 -20.45 45.52
N TYR A 669 -73.13 -20.05 44.43
CA TYR A 669 -71.80 -20.52 44.07
C TYR A 669 -70.72 -20.11 45.10
N ILE A 670 -70.79 -18.89 45.62
CA ILE A 670 -69.83 -18.42 46.63
C ILE A 670 -70.02 -19.16 47.96
N LYS A 671 -71.27 -19.48 48.34
CA LYS A 671 -71.60 -20.18 49.60
C LYS A 671 -71.15 -21.65 49.62
N GLN A 672 -71.20 -22.35 48.49
CA GLN A 672 -70.66 -23.72 48.41
C GLN A 672 -69.14 -23.68 48.62
N GLY A 673 -68.58 -24.48 49.52
CA GLY A 673 -67.13 -24.45 49.83
C GLY A 673 -66.23 -25.10 48.78
N PHE A 674 -66.80 -25.60 47.67
CA PHE A 674 -66.12 -26.42 46.65
C PHE A 674 -66.43 -25.92 45.23
N TYR A 675 -65.66 -26.39 44.24
CA TYR A 675 -65.85 -26.08 42.80
C TYR A 675 -67.13 -26.71 42.27
N SER A 676 -67.86 -26.00 41.40
CA SER A 676 -69.12 -26.49 40.82
C SER A 676 -68.90 -27.59 39.79
N ASP A 677 -67.86 -27.48 38.97
CA ASP A 677 -67.71 -28.34 37.78
C ASP A 677 -66.32 -28.98 37.66
N GLU A 678 -65.91 -29.67 38.73
CA GLU A 678 -64.65 -30.44 38.76
C GLU A 678 -64.62 -31.53 37.67
N LYS A 679 -65.79 -32.06 37.30
CA LYS A 679 -65.92 -33.11 36.28
C LYS A 679 -65.60 -32.56 34.90
N GLU A 680 -66.18 -31.42 34.52
CA GLU A 680 -65.89 -30.78 33.24
C GLU A 680 -64.44 -30.28 33.18
N PHE A 681 -63.92 -29.72 34.27
CA PHE A 681 -62.51 -29.31 34.35
C PHE A 681 -61.56 -30.48 34.07
N ASN A 682 -61.79 -31.65 34.69
CA ASN A 682 -60.98 -32.84 34.46
C ASN A 682 -61.21 -33.42 33.06
N ARG A 683 -62.42 -33.35 32.52
CA ARG A 683 -62.74 -33.74 31.13
C ARG A 683 -61.92 -32.91 30.13
N ILE A 684 -61.98 -31.58 30.21
CA ILE A 684 -61.23 -30.67 29.32
C ILE A 684 -59.72 -30.88 29.51
N THR A 685 -59.26 -30.99 30.74
CA THR A 685 -57.85 -31.27 31.06
C THR A 685 -57.35 -32.57 30.42
N SER A 686 -58.20 -33.59 30.28
CA SER A 686 -57.80 -34.87 29.67
C SER A 686 -57.52 -34.81 28.17
N PHE A 687 -58.03 -33.77 27.48
CA PHE A 687 -57.77 -33.52 26.05
C PHE A 687 -56.48 -32.73 25.81
N LEU A 688 -55.84 -32.22 26.87
CA LEU A 688 -54.54 -31.57 26.76
C LEU A 688 -53.49 -32.56 26.24
N PRO A 689 -52.46 -32.07 25.51
CA PRO A 689 -51.40 -32.90 24.96
C PRO A 689 -50.73 -33.72 26.07
N LYS A 690 -50.66 -35.03 25.86
CA LYS A 690 -49.86 -35.91 26.70
C LYS A 690 -48.37 -35.62 26.46
N PRO A 691 -47.52 -35.69 27.49
CA PRO A 691 -46.07 -35.70 27.28
C PRO A 691 -45.67 -36.91 26.43
N ILE A 692 -44.48 -36.86 25.81
CA ILE A 692 -43.92 -38.05 25.17
C ILE A 692 -43.82 -39.18 26.21
N PRO A 693 -44.07 -40.45 25.81
CA PRO A 693 -44.22 -41.56 26.76
C PRO A 693 -43.10 -41.64 27.80
N GLU A 694 -41.84 -41.46 27.38
CA GLU A 694 -40.61 -41.57 28.19
C GLU A 694 -40.49 -40.49 29.28
N ARG A 695 -41.27 -39.40 29.16
CA ARG A 695 -41.31 -38.30 30.14
C ARG A 695 -42.54 -38.32 31.03
N SER A 696 -43.53 -39.16 30.71
CA SER A 696 -44.75 -39.27 31.49
C SER A 696 -44.46 -39.76 32.92
N LEU A 697 -45.32 -39.39 33.88
CA LEU A 697 -45.27 -39.87 35.27
C LEU A 697 -45.39 -41.39 35.31
N ALA A 698 -46.19 -41.98 34.42
CA ALA A 698 -46.34 -43.42 34.28
C ALA A 698 -44.99 -44.12 34.07
N GLU A 699 -44.14 -43.57 33.19
CA GLU A 699 -42.86 -44.16 32.83
C GLU A 699 -41.74 -43.77 33.79
N LYS A 700 -41.65 -42.47 34.15
CA LYS A 700 -40.61 -41.97 35.04
C LYS A 700 -40.77 -42.42 36.49
N ASN A 701 -42.01 -42.68 36.94
CA ASN A 701 -42.27 -43.11 38.30
C ASN A 701 -43.44 -44.12 38.38
N PRO A 702 -43.20 -45.39 37.97
CA PRO A 702 -44.23 -46.43 37.96
C PRO A 702 -44.81 -46.73 39.35
N GLU A 703 -43.96 -46.74 40.38
CA GLU A 703 -44.40 -47.00 41.77
C GLU A 703 -45.28 -45.88 42.33
N LEU A 704 -44.98 -44.63 41.98
CA LEU A 704 -45.87 -43.53 42.34
C LEU A 704 -47.19 -43.60 41.56
N SER A 705 -47.14 -43.98 40.28
CA SER A 705 -48.35 -44.14 39.46
C SER A 705 -49.33 -45.19 40.00
N LYS A 706 -48.85 -46.22 40.71
CA LYS A 706 -49.70 -47.19 41.43
C LYS A 706 -50.51 -46.54 42.57
N GLN A 707 -50.07 -45.41 43.10
CA GLN A 707 -50.76 -44.66 44.15
C GLN A 707 -51.78 -43.67 43.60
N TRP A 708 -52.00 -43.63 42.27
CA TRP A 708 -53.00 -42.77 41.66
C TRP A 708 -54.42 -43.25 41.98
N ASN A 709 -55.28 -42.39 42.54
CA ASN A 709 -56.67 -42.75 42.79
C ASN A 709 -57.49 -42.67 41.49
N LYS A 710 -57.61 -43.80 40.77
CA LYS A 710 -58.30 -43.86 39.46
C LYS A 710 -59.74 -43.34 39.52
N LYS A 711 -60.51 -43.73 40.55
CA LYS A 711 -61.93 -43.38 40.68
C LYS A 711 -62.14 -41.87 40.86
N LYS A 712 -61.32 -41.22 41.69
CA LYS A 712 -61.46 -39.79 41.99
C LYS A 712 -60.80 -38.85 40.98
N ASN A 713 -59.91 -39.38 40.14
CA ASN A 713 -59.21 -38.59 39.13
C ASN A 713 -59.76 -38.80 37.72
N ASP A 714 -60.70 -39.71 37.50
CA ASP A 714 -61.25 -39.98 36.17
C ASP A 714 -61.76 -38.69 35.48
N PRO A 715 -61.44 -38.42 34.19
CA PRO A 715 -60.73 -39.28 33.22
C PRO A 715 -59.18 -39.10 33.17
N LEU A 716 -58.58 -38.48 34.18
CA LEU A 716 -57.15 -38.20 34.23
C LEU A 716 -56.30 -39.43 34.55
N THR A 717 -55.21 -39.62 33.80
CA THR A 717 -54.27 -40.74 33.96
C THR A 717 -52.83 -40.27 34.18
N PRO A 718 -51.98 -41.07 34.84
CA PRO A 718 -50.54 -40.76 34.98
C PRO A 718 -49.81 -40.54 33.64
N LYS A 719 -50.31 -41.09 32.54
CA LYS A 719 -49.73 -40.91 31.20
C LYS A 719 -49.86 -39.47 30.67
N MET A 720 -50.77 -38.67 31.24
CA MET A 720 -51.08 -37.32 30.78
C MET A 720 -50.19 -36.24 31.43
N PHE A 721 -49.38 -36.57 32.43
CA PHE A 721 -48.62 -35.59 33.21
C PHE A 721 -47.16 -35.99 33.36
N GLU A 722 -46.25 -35.01 33.38
CA GLU A 722 -44.86 -35.23 33.77
C GLU A 722 -44.69 -35.18 35.30
N PRO A 723 -43.61 -35.78 35.87
CA PRO A 723 -43.38 -35.83 37.32
C PRO A 723 -43.38 -34.47 38.03
N HIS A 724 -42.99 -33.38 37.36
CA HIS A 724 -42.98 -32.03 37.92
C HIS A 724 -44.30 -31.26 37.67
N SER A 725 -45.38 -31.96 37.31
CA SER A 725 -46.68 -31.33 37.13
C SER A 725 -47.20 -30.77 38.46
N GLY A 726 -47.63 -29.52 38.46
CA GLY A 726 -48.27 -28.89 39.62
C GLY A 726 -49.76 -29.25 39.75
N LYS A 727 -50.30 -30.12 38.88
CA LYS A 727 -51.71 -30.54 38.95
C LYS A 727 -51.96 -31.28 40.25
N LYS A 728 -52.95 -30.82 41.00
CA LYS A 728 -53.46 -31.48 42.21
C LYS A 728 -54.40 -32.61 41.80
N VAL A 729 -54.14 -33.79 42.36
CA VAL A 729 -54.88 -35.03 42.10
C VAL A 729 -55.03 -35.83 43.39
N TRP A 730 -55.96 -36.76 43.40
CA TRP A 730 -56.17 -37.70 44.48
C TRP A 730 -55.19 -38.86 44.43
N TRP A 731 -54.61 -39.18 45.58
CA TRP A 731 -53.69 -40.28 45.80
C TRP A 731 -54.32 -41.27 46.77
N ILE A 732 -53.93 -42.54 46.65
CA ILE A 732 -54.30 -43.62 47.56
C ILE A 732 -53.04 -44.42 47.91
N CYS A 733 -52.79 -44.63 49.21
CA CYS A 733 -51.63 -45.42 49.66
C CYS A 733 -52.02 -46.89 49.86
N LYS A 734 -51.01 -47.74 50.15
CA LYS A 734 -51.23 -49.17 50.44
C LYS A 734 -52.21 -49.41 51.60
N LYS A 735 -52.19 -48.54 52.61
CA LYS A 735 -53.14 -48.53 53.75
C LYS A 735 -54.52 -47.92 53.44
N LYS A 736 -54.83 -47.70 52.15
CA LYS A 736 -56.10 -47.14 51.65
C LYS A 736 -56.43 -45.72 52.13
N HIS A 737 -55.47 -45.00 52.70
CA HIS A 737 -55.65 -43.57 52.95
C HIS A 737 -55.72 -42.81 51.63
N GLU A 738 -56.72 -41.93 51.51
CA GLU A 738 -56.90 -41.08 50.33
C GLU A 738 -56.61 -39.62 50.66
N TRP A 739 -55.82 -38.94 49.83
CA TRP A 739 -55.53 -37.52 50.01
C TRP A 739 -55.23 -36.83 48.70
N GLU A 740 -55.40 -35.51 48.69
CA GLU A 740 -55.00 -34.69 47.55
C GLU A 740 -53.57 -34.15 47.74
N SER A 741 -52.79 -34.19 46.66
CA SER A 741 -51.48 -33.54 46.58
C SER A 741 -51.15 -33.25 45.11
N THR A 742 -50.31 -32.24 44.87
CA THR A 742 -49.77 -31.99 43.54
C THR A 742 -48.77 -33.09 43.16
N ILE A 743 -48.68 -33.37 41.86
CA ILE A 743 -47.83 -34.45 41.32
C ILE A 743 -46.35 -34.18 41.62
N ASP A 744 -45.87 -32.97 41.40
CA ASP A 744 -44.50 -32.52 41.71
C ASP A 744 -44.09 -32.81 43.16
N LYS A 745 -44.96 -32.50 44.13
CA LYS A 745 -44.72 -32.75 45.56
C LYS A 745 -44.60 -34.24 45.85
N ARG A 746 -45.41 -35.07 45.19
CA ARG A 746 -45.33 -36.53 45.34
C ARG A 746 -44.09 -37.11 44.70
N SER A 747 -43.74 -36.65 43.50
CA SER A 747 -42.52 -37.03 42.79
C SER A 747 -41.27 -36.65 43.58
N ASN A 748 -41.29 -35.52 44.28
CA ASN A 748 -40.24 -35.06 45.21
C ASN A 748 -40.30 -35.74 46.60
N GLY A 749 -41.00 -36.88 46.73
CA GLY A 749 -40.95 -37.73 47.92
C GLY A 749 -41.93 -37.39 49.06
N ARG A 750 -42.84 -36.41 48.92
CA ARG A 750 -43.83 -36.11 49.99
C ARG A 750 -44.89 -37.21 50.10
N ASN A 751 -44.70 -38.18 50.98
CA ASN A 751 -45.59 -39.34 51.14
C ASN A 751 -46.93 -39.05 51.82
N CYS A 752 -47.76 -40.10 51.91
CA CYS A 752 -49.09 -40.06 52.53
C CYS A 752 -49.04 -39.34 53.90
N PRO A 753 -49.79 -38.24 54.10
CA PRO A 753 -49.73 -37.45 55.33
C PRO A 753 -50.27 -38.22 56.54
N PHE A 754 -51.15 -39.19 56.32
CA PHE A 754 -51.67 -40.09 57.35
C PHE A 754 -50.61 -41.08 57.82
N CYS A 755 -49.96 -41.83 56.92
CA CYS A 755 -48.86 -42.73 57.27
C CYS A 755 -47.65 -42.01 57.89
N ALA A 756 -47.43 -40.74 57.54
CA ALA A 756 -46.37 -39.92 58.11
C ALA A 756 -46.76 -39.22 59.43
N ASN A 757 -47.92 -39.55 60.01
CA ASN A 757 -48.44 -38.96 61.26
C ASN A 757 -48.53 -37.43 61.25
N LYS A 758 -48.81 -36.84 60.07
CA LYS A 758 -49.06 -35.40 59.91
C LYS A 758 -50.56 -35.07 59.90
N LYS A 759 -51.41 -36.04 59.58
CA LYS A 759 -52.86 -35.95 59.67
C LYS A 759 -53.42 -37.14 60.43
N VAL A 760 -54.42 -36.91 61.26
CA VAL A 760 -55.11 -37.96 62.01
C VAL A 760 -55.98 -38.81 61.08
N CYS A 761 -56.00 -40.11 61.31
CA CYS A 761 -56.87 -41.10 60.67
C CYS A 761 -57.16 -42.25 61.63
N TYR A 762 -57.88 -43.26 61.15
CA TYR A 762 -58.38 -44.35 61.98
C TYR A 762 -57.28 -45.22 62.60
N ASP A 763 -56.08 -45.30 62.00
CA ASP A 763 -55.00 -46.19 62.44
C ASP A 763 -53.83 -45.48 63.15
N ASN A 764 -53.86 -44.16 63.30
CA ASN A 764 -52.73 -43.38 63.85
C ASN A 764 -53.09 -42.38 64.96
N ASN A 765 -54.36 -42.37 65.36
CA ASN A 765 -54.84 -41.56 66.47
C ASN A 765 -54.42 -42.18 67.82
N LEU A 766 -54.54 -41.39 68.88
CA LEU A 766 -54.16 -41.78 70.24
C LEU A 766 -54.93 -43.02 70.72
N LEU A 767 -56.23 -43.11 70.42
CA LEU A 767 -57.05 -44.28 70.77
C LEU A 767 -56.57 -45.55 70.08
N ALA A 768 -56.25 -45.46 68.79
CA ALA A 768 -55.84 -46.61 67.98
C ALA A 768 -54.46 -47.15 68.36
N LEU A 769 -53.50 -46.27 68.69
CA LEU A 769 -52.11 -46.67 68.95
C LEU A 769 -51.77 -46.81 70.43
N SER A 770 -52.47 -46.09 71.33
CA SER A 770 -52.24 -46.15 72.77
C SER A 770 -53.57 -46.19 73.55
N PRO A 771 -54.36 -47.27 73.44
CA PRO A 771 -55.67 -47.37 74.08
C PRO A 771 -55.59 -47.19 75.60
N LYS A 772 -54.63 -47.82 76.29
CA LYS A 772 -54.43 -47.67 77.74
C LYS A 772 -54.11 -46.23 78.17
N ILE A 773 -53.37 -45.49 77.35
CA ILE A 773 -53.06 -44.08 77.63
C ILE A 773 -54.30 -43.21 77.38
N SER A 774 -55.14 -43.61 76.42
CA SER A 774 -56.39 -42.92 76.08
C SER A 774 -57.44 -43.02 77.19
N GLU A 775 -57.41 -44.07 78.01
CA GLU A 775 -58.27 -44.22 79.19
C GLU A 775 -57.98 -43.13 80.24
N GLU A 776 -56.73 -42.65 80.31
CA GLU A 776 -56.36 -41.52 81.17
C GLU A 776 -56.72 -40.16 80.56
N TRP A 777 -57.35 -40.10 79.38
CA TRP A 777 -57.72 -38.82 78.75
C TRP A 777 -58.96 -38.22 79.41
N ASP A 778 -58.85 -36.99 79.91
CA ASP A 778 -60.02 -36.32 80.47
C ASP A 778 -60.88 -35.71 79.35
N ILE A 779 -62.12 -36.18 79.19
CA ILE A 779 -63.02 -35.71 78.12
C ILE A 779 -63.53 -34.29 78.41
N ALA A 780 -63.88 -33.98 79.66
CA ALA A 780 -64.48 -32.71 80.03
C ALA A 780 -63.50 -31.53 79.93
N LEU A 781 -62.21 -31.78 80.21
CA LEU A 781 -61.17 -30.75 80.27
C LEU A 781 -60.45 -30.51 78.93
N ASN A 782 -60.68 -31.34 77.91
CA ASN A 782 -60.03 -31.22 76.60
C ASN A 782 -60.94 -30.71 75.47
N GLY A 783 -62.21 -30.37 75.77
CA GLY A 783 -63.15 -29.79 74.80
C GLY A 783 -63.40 -30.68 73.59
N GLU A 784 -63.35 -30.13 72.37
CA GLU A 784 -63.57 -30.89 71.12
C GLU A 784 -62.47 -31.92 70.79
N LYS A 785 -61.34 -31.90 71.53
CA LYS A 785 -60.25 -32.87 71.31
C LYS A 785 -60.54 -34.18 72.02
N THR A 786 -60.52 -35.25 71.24
CA THR A 786 -60.72 -36.62 71.70
C THR A 786 -59.49 -37.47 71.34
N PRO A 787 -59.27 -38.60 72.03
CA PRO A 787 -58.22 -39.55 71.63
C PRO A 787 -58.37 -40.04 70.18
N LYS A 788 -59.60 -40.11 69.66
CA LYS A 788 -59.91 -40.53 68.29
C LYS A 788 -59.56 -39.48 67.22
N ASN A 789 -59.59 -38.19 67.57
CA ASN A 789 -59.26 -37.08 66.65
C ASN A 789 -57.90 -36.42 66.92
N THR A 790 -57.10 -37.01 67.81
CA THR A 790 -55.77 -36.53 68.19
C THR A 790 -54.70 -37.54 67.79
N LEU A 791 -53.62 -37.08 67.15
CA LEU A 791 -52.48 -37.94 66.78
C LEU A 791 -51.79 -38.51 68.03
N ASN A 792 -51.37 -39.78 67.97
CA ASN A 792 -50.65 -40.41 69.07
C ASN A 792 -49.35 -39.66 69.45
N GLY A 793 -48.65 -39.08 68.47
CA GLY A 793 -47.46 -38.24 68.69
C GLY A 793 -47.74 -36.74 68.75
N SER A 794 -48.95 -36.31 69.10
CA SER A 794 -49.33 -34.90 69.05
C SER A 794 -48.59 -34.05 70.09
N GLY A 795 -48.16 -32.85 69.70
CA GLY A 795 -47.64 -31.84 70.63
C GLY A 795 -48.71 -31.16 71.49
N TYR A 796 -50.00 -31.50 71.29
CA TYR A 796 -51.12 -30.95 72.06
C TYR A 796 -50.97 -31.28 73.55
N LYS A 797 -51.04 -30.25 74.41
CA LYS A 797 -50.98 -30.38 75.87
C LYS A 797 -52.38 -30.71 76.41
N ALA A 798 -52.68 -32.00 76.50
CA ALA A 798 -53.95 -32.50 77.01
C ALA A 798 -53.94 -32.55 78.55
N TRP A 799 -55.15 -32.50 79.11
CA TRP A 799 -55.43 -32.90 80.48
C TRP A 799 -55.61 -34.41 80.57
N TRP A 800 -55.04 -34.99 81.62
CA TRP A 800 -55.05 -36.43 81.88
C TRP A 800 -55.48 -36.68 83.32
N GLN A 801 -56.17 -37.80 83.57
CA GLN A 801 -56.48 -38.32 84.89
C GLN A 801 -55.91 -39.74 85.00
N CYS A 802 -54.98 -39.98 85.92
CA CYS A 802 -54.44 -41.34 86.11
C CYS A 802 -55.39 -42.23 86.92
N THR A 803 -55.11 -43.54 86.97
CA THR A 803 -55.89 -44.52 87.75
C THR A 803 -55.96 -44.22 89.25
N ASN A 804 -54.98 -43.49 89.80
CA ASN A 804 -54.96 -43.05 91.19
C ASN A 804 -55.70 -41.72 91.40
N GLY A 805 -56.39 -41.19 90.39
CA GLY A 805 -57.22 -39.98 90.47
C GLY A 805 -56.49 -38.65 90.29
N HIS A 806 -55.19 -38.64 90.01
CA HIS A 806 -54.43 -37.39 89.82
C HIS A 806 -54.67 -36.77 88.44
N TYR A 807 -54.99 -35.47 88.41
CA TYR A 807 -55.10 -34.66 87.21
C TYR A 807 -53.79 -33.94 86.90
N PHE A 808 -53.34 -34.00 85.65
CA PHE A 808 -52.12 -33.32 85.21
C PHE A 808 -52.17 -32.96 83.73
N LYS A 809 -51.41 -31.94 83.33
CA LYS A 809 -51.33 -31.46 81.95
C LYS A 809 -50.02 -31.86 81.30
N LYS A 810 -50.08 -32.54 80.16
CA LYS A 810 -48.88 -33.02 79.45
C LYS A 810 -49.11 -33.17 77.96
N ARG A 811 -48.05 -33.10 77.15
CA ARG A 811 -48.17 -33.33 75.70
C ARG A 811 -48.50 -34.80 75.44
N VAL A 812 -49.32 -35.06 74.42
CA VAL A 812 -49.63 -36.43 73.98
C VAL A 812 -48.35 -37.19 73.62
N ALA A 813 -47.45 -36.57 72.87
CA ALA A 813 -46.16 -37.17 72.48
C ALA A 813 -45.29 -37.59 73.68
N ASP A 814 -45.31 -36.83 74.78
CA ASP A 814 -44.53 -37.14 75.98
C ASP A 814 -45.12 -38.34 76.74
N ARG A 815 -46.43 -38.57 76.59
CA ARG A 815 -47.15 -39.70 77.20
C ARG A 815 -46.95 -40.99 76.42
N THR A 816 -46.91 -40.89 75.09
CA THR A 816 -46.91 -42.04 74.17
C THR A 816 -45.52 -42.40 73.61
N GLY A 817 -44.51 -41.53 73.78
CA GLY A 817 -43.15 -41.73 73.30
C GLY A 817 -42.34 -42.80 74.06
N THR A 818 -41.07 -42.99 73.67
CA THR A 818 -40.19 -44.05 74.21
C THR A 818 -39.87 -43.88 75.70
N LYS A 819 -39.71 -42.63 76.16
CA LYS A 819 -39.65 -42.28 77.58
C LYS A 819 -41.07 -41.94 78.07
N LYS A 820 -41.94 -42.95 78.17
CA LYS A 820 -43.36 -42.77 78.57
C LYS A 820 -43.44 -41.96 79.85
N GLY A 821 -43.85 -40.70 79.73
CA GLY A 821 -43.90 -39.79 80.84
C GLY A 821 -45.14 -40.03 81.68
N ASN A 822 -45.07 -40.96 82.65
CA ASN A 822 -46.14 -41.29 83.58
C ASN A 822 -46.64 -40.07 84.39
N CYS A 823 -47.76 -40.27 85.11
CA CYS A 823 -48.26 -39.29 86.07
C CYS A 823 -47.13 -38.86 87.02
N PRO A 824 -46.84 -37.54 87.15
CA PRO A 824 -45.76 -37.06 88.00
C PRO A 824 -46.04 -37.16 89.51
N HIS A 825 -47.20 -37.71 89.89
CA HIS A 825 -47.69 -37.76 91.27
C HIS A 825 -47.94 -39.18 91.80
N CYS A 826 -47.80 -40.23 90.97
CA CYS A 826 -47.91 -41.63 91.41
C CYS A 826 -46.57 -42.20 91.92
N LEU A 827 -46.61 -43.15 92.87
CA LEU A 827 -45.41 -43.74 93.51
C LEU A 827 -44.61 -44.63 92.53
N GLY A 828 -43.36 -44.25 92.24
CA GLY A 828 -42.41 -44.91 91.32
C GLY A 828 -41.30 -43.95 90.83
N ARG A 829 -40.18 -44.44 90.23
CA ARG A 829 -38.94 -43.68 89.92
C ARG A 829 -39.22 -42.26 89.36
N GLY A 830 -39.13 -41.26 90.25
CA GLY A 830 -39.44 -39.86 89.96
C GLY A 830 -40.06 -39.03 91.11
N LEU A 831 -39.76 -39.36 92.38
CA LEU A 831 -39.78 -38.51 93.59
C LEU A 831 -41.03 -37.62 93.90
N ASN A 832 -41.83 -38.09 94.87
CA ASN A 832 -42.60 -37.38 95.92
C ASN A 832 -42.81 -35.85 95.79
N ARG A 833 -43.63 -35.40 94.84
CA ARG A 833 -44.18 -34.04 94.87
C ARG A 833 -45.55 -34.06 95.55
N LYS A 834 -45.73 -33.23 96.58
CA LYS A 834 -47.03 -32.96 97.21
C LYS A 834 -48.04 -32.60 96.10
N TYR A 835 -49.04 -33.45 95.90
CA TYR A 835 -50.05 -33.25 94.86
C TYR A 835 -51.11 -32.28 95.38
N ASN A 836 -51.19 -31.10 94.75
CA ASN A 836 -52.31 -30.18 94.94
C ASN A 836 -53.24 -30.35 93.73
N PRO A 837 -54.48 -30.86 93.91
CA PRO A 837 -55.39 -31.04 92.79
C PRO A 837 -55.74 -29.68 92.17
N PRO A 838 -55.75 -29.58 90.83
CA PRO A 838 -56.22 -28.38 90.14
C PRO A 838 -57.72 -28.17 90.38
N ASP A 839 -58.17 -26.91 90.41
CA ASP A 839 -59.59 -26.56 90.50
C ASP A 839 -60.31 -26.89 89.18
N ILE A 840 -60.84 -28.11 89.11
CA ILE A 840 -61.50 -28.68 87.93
C ILE A 840 -62.74 -27.87 87.55
N GLU A 841 -63.52 -27.41 88.51
CA GLU A 841 -64.74 -26.64 88.24
C GLU A 841 -64.44 -25.27 87.63
N LYS A 842 -63.38 -24.60 88.10
CA LYS A 842 -62.88 -23.38 87.45
C LYS A 842 -62.40 -23.63 86.03
N ILE A 843 -61.71 -24.74 85.75
CA ILE A 843 -61.24 -25.07 84.41
C ILE A 843 -62.42 -25.38 83.47
N LYS A 844 -63.43 -26.14 83.93
CA LYS A 844 -64.64 -26.42 83.15
C LYS A 844 -65.40 -25.14 82.78
N ARG A 845 -65.56 -24.20 83.72
CA ARG A 845 -66.21 -22.89 83.46
C ARG A 845 -65.48 -22.07 82.38
N LEU A 846 -64.16 -22.17 82.29
CA LEU A 846 -63.34 -21.47 81.29
C LEU A 846 -63.42 -22.10 79.89
N LEU A 847 -63.85 -23.37 79.77
CA LEU A 847 -63.98 -24.08 78.50
C LEU A 847 -65.37 -23.91 77.84
N ILE A 848 -66.36 -23.42 78.60
CA ILE A 848 -67.74 -23.17 78.15
C ILE A 848 -67.90 -21.73 77.62
N LYS A 849 -66.95 -20.83 77.90
CA LYS A 849 -66.84 -19.50 77.30
C LYS A 849 -66.00 -19.56 76.03
#